data_AF-A0A7C3GP49-F1
#
_entry.id   AF-A0A7C3GP49-F1
#
_cell.length_a   1.000
_cell.length_b   1.000
_cell.length_c   1.000
_cell.angle_alpha   90.00
_cell.angle_beta   90.00
_cell.angle_gamma   90.00
#
_symmetry.space_group_name_H-M   'P 1'
#
loop_
_entity.id
_entity.type
_entity.pdbx_description
1 polymer ?
#
loop_
_entity_poly.entity_id
_entity_poly.type
_entity_poly.pdbx_seq_one_letter_code
_entity_poly.pdbx_strand_id
1 'polypeptide(L)'
;MKSIGRLYFVGLCIVSLLTACGGGGSGSESTQSGGTQPASEQIQIVGAGIKGPLAFADAKIYLLDPIFPEFYDVNSPISSAITNASAQITGLSVPTDSQPPYVLTIGGNSSIDLNTGKAPVINSLVTVITADMLSGNKPIYTTPLTTLAFHMARHDSSSATSTTAFVSKLHNAAPQVSSLFSIDPTVSIDIFNSPLVINASTVTVAEQKEAVHHRAALEAFAAKVYILSFKSENASADDVIDRLALDLQSDGVINNAANGTAIGGIDVTVMQRNPMGMTIPNTTYQVSDITTVMSEERILIGTSSESEFLVNEIALPAPGPVIVEPIPSTPAPTPTPAPTPTPTPTPTPAPTPAPVTPVITPTVPVQPVTLPFNLQSTVPEEASLTVNVTKPADATITTISIGVYDADHSNEGELIINGNPPIPLFGAQGVSTNNIISANITINTPASYWSSGKNTLLFRHTSSGGFIIENVSVSFQTVSAPVLQPVLSMSTNSLSFGFQNIGTVSNTSPVLVTNTGTAPLTISSISTSQGFTESNNCSSIIGAGSSCIVNISFIPTTLGGINGNLNIVSDSQGGQNIVGLSGTGNSTTQLPSNLTSSGPIVIDGQQGVVISGLRITNPDGNCIDIRGGSSNIIIENSEIGPCGGKGIYIIQSTNVDVRNNVIRDAVEEGVMSYESSSIAVDSNIIENVQSGYEMWTTNGGNLSFTNNYVKNVSRDQSGNGGGGNIVQMVYARGPGIRVTNNIGINILGESYPEDLINVYRSNGTASDPILISGNKFLGGGPSPSGGGIILGDQGGSYQIAENNILVNPGQYGMQIAGGNNNTIRNNQIFSDDKR
;
A
#
# COMPACT_ATOMS: atom_id res chain seq x y z
N MET A 1 46.07 55.01 4.30
CA MET A 1 47.50 55.26 4.57
C MET A 1 47.69 55.50 6.08
N LYS A 2 48.66 54.81 6.69
CA LYS A 2 49.11 54.79 8.12
C LYS A 2 48.10 54.15 9.10
N SER A 3 48.18 52.90 9.56
CA SER A 3 49.23 52.00 10.12
C SER A 3 49.53 52.18 11.63
N ILE A 4 49.41 51.04 12.35
CA ILE A 4 50.06 50.64 13.63
C ILE A 4 49.31 51.13 14.90
N GLY A 5 49.03 50.31 15.93
CA GLY A 5 49.49 48.96 16.22
C GLY A 5 48.70 48.25 17.32
N ARG A 6 48.86 46.92 17.37
CA ARG A 6 48.40 46.00 18.42
C ARG A 6 49.33 46.08 19.63
N LEU A 7 48.76 46.04 20.84
CA LEU A 7 49.48 45.69 22.06
C LEU A 7 48.72 44.56 22.77
N TYR A 8 49.42 43.47 23.04
CA TYR A 8 48.99 42.34 23.86
C TYR A 8 49.13 42.70 25.34
N PHE A 9 48.17 42.28 26.18
CA PHE A 9 48.40 42.02 27.59
C PHE A 9 47.74 40.70 27.98
N VAL A 10 48.52 39.87 28.66
CA VAL A 10 48.20 38.52 29.17
C VAL A 10 48.05 38.60 30.69
N GLY A 11 47.17 37.77 31.24
CA GLY A 11 47.07 37.42 32.66
C GLY A 11 45.70 37.78 33.23
N LEU A 12 45.02 36.97 34.04
CA LEU A 12 45.34 35.70 34.68
C LEU A 12 43.99 35.18 35.25
N CYS A 13 43.76 33.88 35.20
CA CYS A 13 42.59 33.21 35.79
C CYS A 13 42.48 33.45 37.30
N ILE A 14 41.27 33.75 37.80
CA ILE A 14 40.82 33.37 39.14
C ILE A 14 39.40 32.81 39.05
N VAL A 15 39.26 31.56 39.51
CA VAL A 15 38.02 30.83 39.72
C VAL A 15 37.48 31.18 41.11
N SER A 16 36.18 31.43 41.23
CA SER A 16 35.45 31.17 42.48
C SER A 16 33.95 31.04 42.21
N LEU A 17 33.45 29.83 42.42
CA LEU A 17 32.05 29.50 42.69
C LEU A 17 31.57 30.22 43.96
N LEU A 18 30.32 30.69 44.00
CA LEU A 18 29.30 30.28 44.98
C LEU A 18 27.99 31.04 44.78
N THR A 19 26.93 30.25 44.81
CA THR A 19 25.50 30.53 44.91
C THR A 19 25.11 31.40 46.11
N ALA A 20 24.12 32.28 45.94
CA ALA A 20 23.03 32.48 46.91
C ALA A 20 21.89 33.36 46.35
N CYS A 21 20.69 32.79 46.37
CA CYS A 21 19.36 33.35 46.64
C CYS A 21 19.18 34.88 46.77
N GLY A 22 18.11 35.37 46.13
CA GLY A 22 17.16 36.24 46.83
C GLY A 22 16.68 37.48 46.08
N GLY A 23 15.37 37.55 45.88
CA GLY A 23 14.62 38.79 46.13
C GLY A 23 14.17 39.57 44.90
N GLY A 24 12.88 39.47 44.60
CA GLY A 24 12.19 40.43 43.76
C GLY A 24 12.21 41.84 44.37
N GLY A 25 12.15 42.83 43.48
CA GLY A 25 12.07 44.24 43.85
C GLY A 25 11.81 45.08 42.61
N SER A 26 10.55 45.49 42.46
CA SER A 26 10.11 46.56 41.58
C SER A 26 10.89 47.85 41.83
N GLY A 27 11.44 48.45 40.78
CA GLY A 27 12.14 49.73 40.86
C GLY A 27 12.32 50.33 39.48
N SER A 28 11.42 51.25 39.14
CA SER A 28 11.47 52.15 38.00
C SER A 28 12.74 53.01 38.01
N GLU A 29 13.49 53.06 36.91
CA GLU A 29 14.43 54.16 36.65
C GLU A 29 14.34 54.70 35.21
N SER A 30 14.01 55.99 35.20
CA SER A 30 14.36 57.09 34.31
C SER A 30 14.93 56.80 32.91
N THR A 31 14.19 57.36 31.96
CA THR A 31 14.57 57.78 30.61
C THR A 31 15.85 58.62 30.56
N GLN A 32 16.83 58.17 29.78
CA GLN A 32 17.74 59.05 29.05
C GLN A 32 17.56 58.84 27.55
N SER A 33 17.18 59.93 26.87
CA SER A 33 16.96 60.00 25.43
C SER A 33 18.29 59.99 24.68
N GLY A 34 18.66 58.83 24.16
CA GLY A 34 19.43 58.75 22.91
C GLY A 34 18.44 58.83 21.76
N GLY A 35 18.61 59.81 20.87
CA GLY A 35 17.75 59.97 19.70
C GLY A 35 17.88 58.78 18.75
N THR A 36 16.99 57.80 18.90
CA THR A 36 16.72 56.80 17.88
C THR A 36 15.82 57.46 16.84
N GLN A 37 16.18 57.39 15.56
CA GLN A 37 15.18 57.56 14.50
C GLN A 37 13.99 56.64 14.84
N PRO A 38 12.73 57.06 14.62
CA PRO A 38 11.62 56.14 14.76
C PRO A 38 11.89 54.98 13.81
N ALA A 39 11.97 53.76 14.36
CA ALA A 39 11.92 52.56 13.54
C ALA A 39 10.66 52.68 12.67
N SER A 40 10.78 52.47 11.36
CA SER A 40 9.60 52.43 10.49
C SER A 40 8.62 51.43 11.10
N GLU A 41 7.34 51.76 11.16
CA GLU A 41 6.34 50.74 11.48
C GLU A 41 6.51 49.57 10.50
N GLN A 42 6.32 48.34 10.96
CA GLN A 42 6.52 47.14 10.16
C GLN A 42 5.27 46.28 10.17
N ILE A 43 4.90 45.75 9.01
CA ILE A 43 3.83 44.77 8.86
C ILE A 43 4.43 43.39 9.02
N GLN A 44 3.98 42.63 10.01
CA GLN A 44 4.42 41.23 10.21
C GLN A 44 3.72 40.33 9.19
N ILE A 45 4.48 39.44 8.58
CA ILE A 45 3.97 38.41 7.68
C ILE A 45 3.84 37.12 8.45
N VAL A 46 2.61 36.61 8.54
CA VAL A 46 2.29 35.30 9.11
C VAL A 46 1.86 34.36 8.01
N GLY A 47 2.18 33.08 8.13
CA GLY A 47 1.98 32.12 7.04
C GLY A 47 2.91 30.92 7.13
N ALA A 48 3.00 30.18 6.03
CA ALA A 48 3.86 29.01 5.89
C ALA A 48 4.11 28.67 4.40
N GLY A 49 5.15 27.87 4.15
CA GLY A 49 5.28 27.14 2.90
C GLY A 49 4.54 25.82 3.01
N ILE A 50 3.58 25.56 2.11
CA ILE A 50 2.72 24.39 2.14
C ILE A 50 2.93 23.58 0.86
N LYS A 51 3.86 22.63 0.96
CA LYS A 51 4.01 21.49 0.07
C LYS A 51 3.57 20.24 0.85
N GLY A 52 4.31 19.88 1.90
CA GLY A 52 3.80 19.79 3.27
C GLY A 52 4.28 21.01 4.06
N PRO A 53 3.86 21.26 5.30
CA PRO A 53 4.36 22.40 6.05
C PRO A 53 5.86 22.32 6.16
N LEU A 54 6.52 23.35 5.62
CA LEU A 54 7.96 23.41 5.54
C LEU A 54 8.53 24.05 6.80
N ALA A 55 9.11 23.23 7.68
CA ALA A 55 9.88 23.68 8.83
C ALA A 55 11.32 24.00 8.44
N PHE A 56 11.92 24.99 9.12
CA PHE A 56 13.31 25.44 8.91
C PHE A 56 13.62 25.90 7.48
N ALA A 57 12.60 26.30 6.74
CA ALA A 57 12.72 26.82 5.39
C ALA A 57 13.11 28.30 5.42
N ASP A 58 13.98 28.69 4.50
CA ASP A 58 14.30 30.11 4.28
C ASP A 58 13.04 30.80 3.76
N ALA A 59 12.58 31.83 4.45
CA ALA A 59 11.47 32.69 4.03
C ALA A 59 12.02 34.08 3.68
N LYS A 60 11.92 34.49 2.41
CA LYS A 60 12.52 35.75 1.92
C LYS A 60 11.50 36.57 1.16
N ILE A 61 11.51 37.87 1.40
CA ILE A 61 10.67 38.84 0.69
C ILE A 61 11.55 39.70 -0.19
N TYR A 62 11.10 39.92 -1.42
CA TYR A 62 11.73 40.80 -2.40
C TYR A 62 10.71 41.80 -2.96
N LEU A 63 11.21 42.91 -3.49
CA LEU A 63 10.40 43.77 -4.36
C LEU A 63 10.20 43.08 -5.70
N LEU A 64 8.96 43.06 -6.20
CA LEU A 64 8.69 42.65 -7.57
C LEU A 64 9.28 43.70 -8.53
N ASP A 65 10.18 43.29 -9.41
CA ASP A 65 10.89 44.17 -10.33
C ASP A 65 11.09 43.50 -11.71
N PRO A 66 10.35 43.95 -12.75
CA PRO A 66 10.42 43.41 -14.10
C PRO A 66 11.77 43.49 -14.82
N ILE A 67 12.75 44.24 -14.28
CA ILE A 67 14.07 44.32 -14.91
C ILE A 67 14.90 43.04 -14.72
N PHE A 68 14.57 42.24 -13.70
CA PHE A 68 15.27 41.00 -13.41
C PHE A 68 14.59 39.81 -14.11
N PRO A 69 15.35 38.80 -14.57
CA PRO A 69 14.77 37.60 -15.18
C PRO A 69 13.77 36.86 -14.29
N GLU A 70 14.03 36.84 -12.98
CA GLU A 70 13.14 36.23 -11.98
C GLU A 70 12.02 37.18 -11.52
N PHE A 71 11.96 38.40 -12.06
CA PHE A 71 11.07 39.49 -11.61
C PHE A 71 11.35 39.94 -10.16
N TYR A 72 12.54 39.66 -9.63
CA TYR A 72 13.10 40.20 -8.39
C TYR A 72 14.61 39.98 -8.33
N ASP A 73 15.33 40.75 -7.52
CA ASP A 73 16.77 40.54 -7.28
C ASP A 73 16.98 39.46 -6.23
N VAL A 74 17.32 38.25 -6.68
CA VAL A 74 17.60 37.08 -5.82
C VAL A 74 18.70 37.31 -4.78
N ASN A 75 19.58 38.31 -4.96
CA ASN A 75 20.67 38.60 -4.04
C ASN A 75 20.33 39.66 -3.00
N SER A 76 19.20 40.35 -3.16
CA SER A 76 18.84 41.52 -2.35
C SER A 76 17.43 41.39 -1.77
N PRO A 77 17.18 40.43 -0.84
CA PRO A 77 15.91 40.37 -0.13
C PRO A 77 15.73 41.62 0.74
N ILE A 78 14.51 42.17 0.76
CA ILE A 78 14.15 43.28 1.67
C ILE A 78 13.93 42.78 3.10
N SER A 79 13.60 41.49 3.25
CA SER A 79 13.41 40.83 4.54
C SER A 79 13.69 39.34 4.42
N SER A 80 14.20 38.73 5.49
CA SER A 80 14.53 37.30 5.52
C SER A 80 14.30 36.74 6.91
N ALA A 81 13.75 35.53 6.97
CA ALA A 81 13.47 34.79 8.17
C ALA A 81 13.58 33.28 7.90
N ILE A 82 13.30 32.49 8.93
CA ILE A 82 13.22 31.02 8.84
C ILE A 82 11.87 30.59 9.44
N THR A 83 11.24 29.57 8.86
CA THR A 83 10.05 28.96 9.48
C THR A 83 10.41 28.15 10.72
N ASN A 84 9.60 28.20 11.76
CA ASN A 84 9.86 27.49 13.01
C ASN A 84 9.64 25.97 12.89
N ALA A 85 9.82 25.23 14.00
CA ALA A 85 9.63 23.78 14.05
C ALA A 85 8.19 23.32 13.73
N SER A 86 7.21 24.23 13.85
CA SER A 86 5.81 24.04 13.45
C SER A 86 5.51 24.60 12.05
N ALA A 87 6.56 24.86 11.25
CA ALA A 87 6.49 25.38 9.90
C ALA A 87 5.84 26.77 9.74
N GLN A 88 5.68 27.52 10.84
CA GLN A 88 5.14 28.88 10.81
C GLN A 88 6.25 29.90 10.54
N ILE A 89 5.95 30.90 9.72
CA ILE A 89 6.84 32.06 9.53
C ILE A 89 6.98 32.82 10.86
N THR A 90 8.22 33.05 11.30
CA THR A 90 8.50 33.84 12.51
C THR A 90 9.47 34.97 12.22
N GLY A 91 9.14 36.20 12.61
CA GLY A 91 10.04 37.36 12.50
C GLY A 91 10.23 37.94 11.10
N LEU A 92 9.35 37.62 10.15
CA LEU A 92 9.37 38.17 8.81
C LEU A 92 8.46 39.41 8.72
N SER A 93 8.99 40.52 8.24
CA SER A 93 8.24 41.77 8.16
C SER A 93 8.60 42.62 6.95
N VAL A 94 7.69 43.50 6.55
CA VAL A 94 7.93 44.52 5.51
C VAL A 94 7.74 45.93 6.08
N PRO A 95 8.48 46.94 5.61
CA PRO A 95 8.26 48.33 6.01
C PRO A 95 6.86 48.82 5.63
N THR A 96 6.19 49.59 6.49
CA THR A 96 4.85 50.17 6.19
C THR A 96 4.86 51.21 5.07
N ASP A 97 6.01 51.84 4.82
CA ASP A 97 6.22 52.81 3.76
C ASP A 97 6.58 52.19 2.40
N SER A 98 6.93 50.90 2.40
CA SER A 98 7.18 50.14 1.18
C SER A 98 5.85 49.77 0.50
N GLN A 99 5.80 49.89 -0.83
CA GLN A 99 4.59 49.63 -1.61
C GLN A 99 4.64 48.22 -2.24
N PRO A 100 3.65 47.33 -1.98
CA PRO A 100 3.51 46.07 -2.70
C PRO A 100 3.30 46.33 -4.21
N PRO A 101 3.53 45.33 -5.10
CA PRO A 101 3.64 43.90 -4.83
C PRO A 101 5.03 43.42 -4.38
N TYR A 102 5.04 42.42 -3.49
CA TYR A 102 6.26 41.71 -3.09
C TYR A 102 6.27 40.28 -3.60
N VAL A 103 7.45 39.71 -3.79
CA VAL A 103 7.63 38.27 -4.00
C VAL A 103 8.03 37.64 -2.68
N LEU A 104 7.29 36.63 -2.23
CA LEU A 104 7.64 35.80 -1.09
C LEU A 104 8.08 34.42 -1.58
N THR A 105 9.30 34.03 -1.21
CA THR A 105 9.82 32.69 -1.47
C THR A 105 9.97 31.93 -0.15
N ILE A 106 9.53 30.68 -0.09
CA ILE A 106 9.79 29.78 1.05
C ILE A 106 10.36 28.46 0.54
N GLY A 107 11.51 28.06 1.09
CA GLY A 107 12.16 26.80 0.70
C GLY A 107 13.65 26.77 1.01
N GLY A 108 14.42 26.11 0.14
CA GLY A 108 15.87 25.96 0.27
C GLY A 108 16.31 24.64 0.93
N ASN A 109 17.62 24.39 0.88
CA ASN A 109 18.24 23.08 1.20
C ASN A 109 18.04 22.61 2.65
N SER A 110 17.75 23.52 3.57
CA SER A 110 17.50 23.21 4.99
C SER A 110 16.04 22.87 5.28
N SER A 111 15.14 23.02 4.30
CA SER A 111 13.71 22.83 4.49
C SER A 111 13.37 21.38 4.78
N ILE A 112 12.45 21.17 5.72
CA ILE A 112 11.91 19.87 6.06
C ILE A 112 10.41 19.89 5.88
N ASP A 113 9.90 18.99 5.04
CA ASP A 113 8.47 18.69 4.95
C ASP A 113 8.09 17.86 6.19
N LEU A 114 7.33 18.47 7.11
CA LEU A 114 6.96 17.85 8.38
C LEU A 114 6.18 16.55 8.21
N ASN A 115 5.45 16.37 7.12
CA ASN A 115 4.64 15.17 6.88
C ASN A 115 5.52 13.96 6.59
N THR A 116 6.74 14.19 6.08
CA THR A 116 7.68 13.14 5.64
C THR A 116 8.96 13.07 6.48
N GLY A 117 9.30 14.13 7.20
CA GLY A 117 10.62 14.30 7.83
C GLY A 117 11.77 14.43 6.82
N LYS A 118 11.49 14.65 5.53
CA LYS A 118 12.50 14.75 4.45
C LYS A 118 12.50 16.14 3.83
N ALA A 119 13.51 16.42 3.01
CA ALA A 119 13.49 17.60 2.14
C ALA A 119 12.26 17.56 1.21
N PRO A 120 11.62 18.71 0.95
CA PRO A 120 10.46 18.77 0.07
C PRO A 120 10.85 18.44 -1.36
N VAL A 121 9.95 17.80 -2.11
CA VAL A 121 10.21 17.47 -3.52
C VAL A 121 10.20 18.68 -4.45
N ILE A 122 9.63 19.80 -4.02
CA ILE A 122 9.68 21.12 -4.68
C ILE A 122 10.48 22.02 -3.74
N ASN A 123 11.62 22.53 -4.18
CA ASN A 123 12.59 23.14 -3.28
C ASN A 123 12.31 24.62 -3.02
N SER A 124 11.59 25.30 -3.91
CA SER A 124 11.28 26.72 -3.79
C SER A 124 9.81 26.98 -4.10
N LEU A 125 9.05 27.39 -3.08
CA LEU A 125 7.68 27.84 -3.23
C LEU A 125 7.65 29.36 -3.37
N VAL A 126 6.84 29.88 -4.28
CA VAL A 126 6.79 31.32 -4.61
C VAL A 126 5.34 31.79 -4.61
N THR A 127 5.09 32.98 -4.05
CA THR A 127 3.82 33.69 -4.17
C THR A 127 4.08 35.19 -4.28
N VAL A 128 3.05 35.95 -4.67
CA VAL A 128 3.10 37.41 -4.74
C VAL A 128 2.16 37.98 -3.68
N ILE A 129 2.70 38.84 -2.82
CA ILE A 129 1.96 39.55 -1.79
C ILE A 129 1.44 40.86 -2.38
N THR A 130 0.12 41.02 -2.45
CA THR A 130 -0.54 42.25 -2.88
C THR A 130 -0.96 43.13 -1.69
N ALA A 131 -1.38 44.36 -1.97
CA ALA A 131 -1.93 45.26 -0.94
C ALA A 131 -3.15 44.66 -0.24
N ASP A 132 -4.03 44.00 -0.99
CA ASP A 132 -5.25 43.39 -0.46
C ASP A 132 -4.91 42.27 0.54
N MET A 133 -3.91 41.43 0.23
CA MET A 133 -3.46 40.35 1.12
C MET A 133 -2.91 40.89 2.44
N LEU A 134 -2.15 42.00 2.41
CA LEU A 134 -1.63 42.65 3.63
C LEU A 134 -2.75 43.24 4.49
N SER A 135 -3.80 43.78 3.86
CA SER A 135 -4.94 44.36 4.56
C SER A 135 -5.91 43.32 5.14
N GLY A 136 -5.92 42.11 4.59
CA GLY A 136 -6.86 41.04 4.95
C GLY A 136 -6.59 40.34 6.28
N ASN A 137 -5.42 40.58 6.90
CA ASN A 137 -4.98 39.95 8.16
C ASN A 137 -5.12 38.41 8.17
N LYS A 138 -4.96 37.77 7.00
CA LYS A 138 -4.96 36.32 6.82
C LYS A 138 -3.52 35.80 6.67
N PRO A 139 -3.25 34.54 7.08
CA PRO A 139 -1.98 33.90 6.77
C PRO A 139 -1.72 33.84 5.26
N ILE A 140 -0.49 34.14 4.86
CA ILE A 140 -0.03 34.09 3.47
C ILE A 140 0.71 32.78 3.25
N TYR A 141 0.22 31.97 2.32
CA TYR A 141 0.84 30.71 1.99
C TYR A 141 1.59 30.77 0.66
N THR A 142 2.75 30.12 0.62
CA THR A 142 3.41 29.77 -0.64
C THR A 142 3.14 28.29 -0.91
N THR A 143 2.69 27.97 -2.11
CA THR A 143 2.30 26.60 -2.50
C THR A 143 2.81 26.25 -3.89
N PRO A 144 2.85 24.97 -4.26
CA PRO A 144 3.13 24.56 -5.63
C PRO A 144 2.21 25.23 -6.68
N LEU A 145 0.95 25.51 -6.33
CA LEU A 145 0.00 26.15 -7.24
C LEU A 145 0.25 27.65 -7.39
N THR A 146 0.60 28.36 -6.31
CA THR A 146 1.01 29.77 -6.40
C THR A 146 2.31 29.91 -7.18
N THR A 147 3.24 28.95 -7.01
CA THR A 147 4.48 28.88 -7.80
C THR A 147 4.15 28.73 -9.29
N LEU A 148 3.30 27.77 -9.67
CA LEU A 148 2.93 27.60 -11.09
C LEU A 148 2.31 28.87 -11.68
N ALA A 149 1.38 29.52 -10.96
CA ALA A 149 0.76 30.76 -11.42
C ALA A 149 1.78 31.92 -11.57
N PHE A 150 2.76 32.01 -10.66
CA PHE A 150 3.86 32.97 -10.75
C PHE A 150 4.70 32.74 -12.00
N HIS A 151 5.11 31.48 -12.27
CA HIS A 151 5.87 31.15 -13.47
C HIS A 151 5.07 31.39 -14.75
N MET A 152 3.74 31.15 -14.74
CA MET A 152 2.88 31.48 -15.89
C MET A 152 2.88 33.00 -16.16
N ALA A 153 2.76 33.83 -15.13
CA ALA A 153 2.86 35.28 -15.29
C ALA A 153 4.23 35.69 -15.83
N ARG A 154 5.31 35.04 -15.36
CA ARG A 154 6.69 35.30 -15.78
C ARG A 154 6.94 35.01 -17.27
N HIS A 155 6.36 33.95 -17.81
CA HIS A 155 6.51 33.57 -19.23
C HIS A 155 5.72 34.45 -20.19
N ASP A 156 4.78 35.27 -19.71
CA ASP A 156 4.05 36.21 -20.55
C ASP A 156 4.93 37.42 -20.90
N SER A 157 5.23 37.57 -22.20
CA SER A 157 6.07 38.67 -22.73
C SER A 157 5.61 40.08 -22.33
N SER A 158 4.32 40.29 -22.03
CA SER A 158 3.80 41.60 -21.62
C SER A 158 3.98 41.89 -20.12
N SER A 159 4.35 40.90 -19.31
CA SER A 159 4.63 41.06 -17.88
C SER A 159 5.84 41.95 -17.61
N ALA A 160 6.83 41.96 -18.50
CA ALA A 160 8.04 42.78 -18.37
C ALA A 160 7.80 44.30 -18.48
N THR A 161 6.56 44.75 -18.79
CA THR A 161 6.25 46.15 -19.05
C THR A 161 6.02 46.99 -17.78
N SER A 162 5.52 46.38 -16.69
CA SER A 162 5.39 47.01 -15.36
C SER A 162 5.00 45.97 -14.30
N THR A 163 5.15 46.33 -13.02
CA THR A 163 4.66 45.52 -11.88
C THR A 163 3.14 45.30 -11.97
N THR A 164 2.38 46.31 -12.41
CA THR A 164 0.93 46.20 -12.63
C THR A 164 0.60 45.21 -13.75
N ALA A 165 1.39 45.20 -14.84
CA ALA A 165 1.21 44.24 -15.92
C ALA A 165 1.46 42.80 -15.44
N PHE A 166 2.54 42.57 -14.68
CA PHE A 166 2.81 41.27 -14.07
C PHE A 166 1.65 40.79 -13.18
N VAL A 167 1.17 41.64 -12.27
CA VAL A 167 0.05 41.30 -11.37
C VAL A 167 -1.23 41.01 -12.15
N SER A 168 -1.49 41.73 -13.25
CA SER A 168 -2.62 41.43 -14.12
C SER A 168 -2.49 40.03 -14.77
N LYS A 169 -1.29 39.62 -15.18
CA LYS A 169 -1.06 38.27 -15.71
C LYS A 169 -1.15 37.19 -14.66
N LEU A 170 -0.67 37.46 -13.45
CA LEU A 170 -0.85 36.58 -12.31
C LEU A 170 -2.35 36.35 -12.00
N HIS A 171 -3.14 37.42 -12.01
CA HIS A 171 -4.58 37.35 -11.79
C HIS A 171 -5.30 36.52 -12.87
N ASN A 172 -4.83 36.55 -14.12
CA ASN A 172 -5.37 35.72 -15.19
C ASN A 172 -4.94 34.25 -15.10
N ALA A 173 -3.71 33.98 -14.64
CA ALA A 173 -3.17 32.63 -14.49
C ALA A 173 -3.86 31.85 -13.35
N ALA A 174 -4.17 32.52 -12.24
CA ALA A 174 -4.73 31.90 -11.04
C ALA A 174 -6.01 31.08 -11.26
N PRO A 175 -7.07 31.59 -11.94
CA PRO A 175 -8.27 30.79 -12.22
C PRO A 175 -8.01 29.64 -13.19
N GLN A 176 -7.05 29.77 -14.12
CA GLN A 176 -6.63 28.65 -14.97
C GLN A 176 -5.99 27.53 -14.14
N VAL A 177 -5.05 27.86 -13.26
CA VAL A 177 -4.39 26.89 -12.36
C VAL A 177 -5.42 26.22 -11.45
N SER A 178 -6.30 27.01 -10.82
CA SER A 178 -7.37 26.50 -9.95
C SER A 178 -8.28 25.53 -10.70
N SER A 179 -8.76 25.91 -11.90
CA SER A 179 -9.66 25.07 -12.69
C SER A 179 -9.01 23.80 -13.19
N LEU A 180 -7.72 23.84 -13.56
CA LEU A 180 -7.02 22.72 -14.16
C LEU A 180 -6.66 21.63 -13.13
N PHE A 181 -6.35 22.05 -11.91
CA PHE A 181 -5.93 21.16 -10.83
C PHE A 181 -7.01 20.93 -9.77
N SER A 182 -8.23 21.43 -10.01
CA SER A 182 -9.37 21.13 -9.15
C SER A 182 -9.62 19.62 -9.09
N ILE A 183 -9.73 19.10 -7.87
CA ILE A 183 -10.13 17.71 -7.63
C ILE A 183 -11.65 17.53 -7.65
N ASP A 184 -12.42 18.61 -7.40
CA ASP A 184 -13.88 18.63 -7.44
C ASP A 184 -14.34 19.94 -8.07
N PRO A 185 -14.92 19.92 -9.28
CA PRO A 185 -15.34 21.12 -9.99
C PRO A 185 -16.48 21.87 -9.28
N THR A 186 -17.13 21.27 -8.28
CA THR A 186 -18.19 21.93 -7.49
C THR A 186 -17.63 22.77 -6.34
N VAL A 187 -16.34 22.66 -6.03
CA VAL A 187 -15.66 23.43 -5.00
C VAL A 187 -14.68 24.38 -5.67
N SER A 188 -14.95 25.68 -5.57
CA SER A 188 -14.02 26.70 -6.06
C SER A 188 -12.92 26.93 -5.04
N ILE A 189 -11.67 26.93 -5.49
CA ILE A 189 -10.51 27.33 -4.68
C ILE A 189 -9.87 28.58 -5.30
N ASP A 190 -9.53 29.55 -4.45
CA ASP A 190 -8.63 30.65 -4.74
C ASP A 190 -7.24 30.27 -4.23
N ILE A 191 -6.31 30.01 -5.16
CA ILE A 191 -4.97 29.52 -4.83
C ILE A 191 -4.16 30.48 -3.93
N PHE A 192 -4.56 31.75 -3.79
CA PHE A 192 -3.91 32.72 -2.92
C PHE A 192 -4.60 32.92 -1.57
N ASN A 193 -5.93 32.79 -1.53
CA ASN A 193 -6.74 33.21 -0.37
C ASN A 193 -7.53 32.08 0.31
N SER A 194 -7.75 30.96 -0.39
CA SER A 194 -8.42 29.80 0.19
C SER A 194 -7.57 29.23 1.33
N PRO A 195 -8.19 28.81 2.45
CA PRO A 195 -7.47 28.16 3.54
C PRO A 195 -6.72 26.92 3.04
N LEU A 196 -5.67 26.55 3.77
CA LEU A 196 -4.85 25.34 3.52
C LEU A 196 -4.65 24.49 4.77
N VAL A 197 -4.98 25.06 5.93
CA VAL A 197 -4.76 24.50 7.25
C VAL A 197 -6.04 24.66 8.04
N ILE A 198 -6.39 23.64 8.82
CA ILE A 198 -7.50 23.70 9.77
C ILE A 198 -6.97 24.27 11.09
N ASN A 199 -7.40 25.48 11.44
CA ASN A 199 -6.95 26.23 12.61
C ASN A 199 -8.09 27.13 13.14
N ALA A 200 -7.80 28.04 14.07
CA ALA A 200 -8.79 28.96 14.65
C ALA A 200 -9.54 29.85 13.64
N SER A 201 -9.04 29.99 12.41
CA SER A 201 -9.65 30.77 11.32
C SER A 201 -10.32 29.89 10.24
N THR A 202 -10.44 28.58 10.47
CA THR A 202 -11.04 27.62 9.52
C THR A 202 -11.96 26.68 10.31
N VAL A 203 -13.15 27.18 10.63
CA VAL A 203 -14.03 26.60 11.65
C VAL A 203 -15.28 25.99 11.02
N THR A 204 -15.83 26.65 9.99
CA THR A 204 -17.06 26.17 9.35
C THR A 204 -16.77 25.01 8.40
N VAL A 205 -17.76 24.13 8.21
CA VAL A 205 -17.68 23.03 7.23
C VAL A 205 -17.31 23.54 5.83
N ALA A 206 -17.83 24.71 5.43
CA ALA A 206 -17.53 25.30 4.13
C ALA A 206 -16.04 25.69 4.00
N GLU A 207 -15.49 26.37 5.01
CA GLU A 207 -14.07 26.75 5.04
C GLU A 207 -13.16 25.51 5.12
N GLN A 208 -13.53 24.50 5.90
CA GLN A 208 -12.76 23.26 6.00
C GLN A 208 -12.84 22.43 4.72
N LYS A 209 -13.99 22.40 4.05
CA LYS A 209 -14.15 21.78 2.72
C LYS A 209 -13.25 22.48 1.71
N GLU A 210 -13.26 23.80 1.67
CA GLU A 210 -12.37 24.58 0.82
C GLU A 210 -10.89 24.26 1.12
N ALA A 211 -10.51 24.20 2.40
CA ALA A 211 -9.15 23.85 2.83
C ALA A 211 -8.70 22.46 2.35
N VAL A 212 -9.57 21.46 2.54
CA VAL A 212 -9.30 20.07 2.14
C VAL A 212 -9.13 19.96 0.62
N HIS A 213 -10.01 20.59 -0.15
CA HIS A 213 -9.92 20.56 -1.60
C HIS A 213 -8.70 21.31 -2.14
N HIS A 214 -8.35 22.43 -1.52
CA HIS A 214 -7.14 23.17 -1.86
C HIS A 214 -5.88 22.37 -1.56
N ARG A 215 -5.81 21.72 -0.38
CA ARG A 215 -4.69 20.84 -0.01
C ARG A 215 -4.60 19.61 -0.91
N ALA A 216 -5.72 19.03 -1.33
CA ALA A 216 -5.72 17.89 -2.25
C ALA A 216 -5.19 18.28 -3.64
N ALA A 217 -5.63 19.42 -4.17
CA ALA A 217 -5.21 19.94 -5.47
C ALA A 217 -3.69 20.19 -5.50
N LEU A 218 -3.13 20.77 -4.43
CA LEU A 218 -1.69 21.05 -4.39
C LEU A 218 -0.84 19.77 -4.28
N GLU A 219 -1.29 18.76 -3.51
CA GLU A 219 -0.57 17.49 -3.40
C GLU A 219 -0.67 16.65 -4.68
N ALA A 220 -1.83 16.70 -5.36
CA ALA A 220 -1.99 16.10 -6.67
C ALA A 220 -1.05 16.72 -7.71
N PHE A 221 -0.96 18.05 -7.74
CA PHE A 221 -0.04 18.75 -8.62
C PHE A 221 1.41 18.39 -8.31
N ALA A 222 1.78 18.40 -7.03
CA ALA A 222 3.09 17.96 -6.58
C ALA A 222 3.44 16.53 -6.99
N ALA A 223 2.50 15.59 -6.89
CA ALA A 223 2.68 14.20 -7.32
C ALA A 223 2.95 14.10 -8.82
N LYS A 224 2.21 14.89 -9.63
CA LYS A 224 2.43 14.95 -11.09
C LYS A 224 3.82 15.49 -11.42
N VAL A 225 4.22 16.61 -10.82
CA VAL A 225 5.54 17.22 -11.01
C VAL A 225 6.65 16.24 -10.60
N TYR A 226 6.50 15.57 -9.46
CA TYR A 226 7.47 14.59 -8.97
C TYR A 226 7.63 13.39 -9.92
N ILE A 227 6.57 12.89 -10.53
CA ILE A 227 6.67 11.81 -11.52
C ILE A 227 7.34 12.33 -12.80
N LEU A 228 6.98 13.52 -13.25
CA LEU A 228 7.54 14.14 -14.45
C LEU A 228 9.04 14.41 -14.32
N SER A 229 9.56 14.76 -13.13
CA SER A 229 11.00 15.00 -12.92
C SER A 229 11.85 13.75 -13.22
N PHE A 230 11.36 12.55 -12.90
CA PHE A 230 12.04 11.30 -13.27
C PHE A 230 11.91 10.94 -14.76
N LYS A 231 10.81 11.34 -15.41
CA LYS A 231 10.58 11.05 -16.83
C LYS A 231 11.31 12.02 -17.77
N SER A 232 11.74 13.18 -17.28
CA SER A 232 12.22 14.31 -18.09
C SER A 232 13.74 14.46 -18.15
N GLU A 233 14.47 13.33 -18.27
CA GLU A 233 15.95 13.32 -18.36
C GLU A 233 16.66 13.94 -17.13
N ASN A 234 16.15 13.71 -15.91
CA ASN A 234 16.65 14.27 -14.64
C ASN A 234 16.49 15.79 -14.46
N ALA A 235 15.43 16.40 -15.01
CA ALA A 235 15.08 17.78 -14.64
C ALA A 235 14.63 17.84 -13.17
N SER A 236 14.91 18.95 -12.48
CA SER A 236 14.39 19.15 -11.13
C SER A 236 12.87 19.36 -11.16
N ALA A 237 12.20 19.18 -10.02
CA ALA A 237 10.76 19.49 -9.92
C ALA A 237 10.47 20.97 -10.24
N ASP A 238 11.37 21.87 -9.85
CA ASP A 238 11.26 23.30 -10.12
C ASP A 238 11.36 23.58 -11.64
N ASP A 239 12.25 22.89 -12.36
CA ASP A 239 12.36 22.98 -13.83
C ASP A 239 11.09 22.47 -14.53
N VAL A 240 10.49 21.40 -14.02
CA VAL A 240 9.24 20.84 -14.56
C VAL A 240 8.08 21.82 -14.38
N ILE A 241 7.99 22.49 -13.22
CA ILE A 241 6.97 23.53 -12.99
C ILE A 241 7.15 24.68 -13.97
N ASP A 242 8.38 25.11 -14.21
CA ASP A 242 8.65 26.19 -15.17
C ASP A 242 8.26 25.82 -16.61
N ARG A 243 8.51 24.57 -17.03
CA ARG A 243 8.08 24.06 -18.35
C ARG A 243 6.55 23.99 -18.45
N LEU A 244 5.89 23.47 -17.41
CA LEU A 244 4.41 23.43 -17.35
C LEU A 244 3.81 24.83 -17.41
N ALA A 245 4.46 25.80 -16.77
CA ALA A 245 4.04 27.20 -16.81
C ALA A 245 4.17 27.79 -18.21
N LEU A 246 5.30 27.52 -18.91
CA LEU A 246 5.50 27.97 -20.28
C LEU A 246 4.46 27.36 -21.25
N ASP A 247 4.16 26.07 -21.10
CA ASP A 247 3.12 25.36 -21.86
C ASP A 247 1.76 26.07 -21.68
N LEU A 248 1.30 26.13 -20.43
CA LEU A 248 0.00 26.68 -20.05
C LEU A 248 -0.16 28.17 -20.38
N GLN A 249 0.89 28.97 -20.19
CA GLN A 249 0.85 30.39 -20.51
C GLN A 249 0.65 30.62 -22.01
N SER A 250 1.21 29.74 -22.84
CA SER A 250 1.27 29.97 -24.28
C SER A 250 -0.09 29.79 -24.98
N ASP A 251 -0.83 28.74 -24.64
CA ASP A 251 -2.07 28.36 -25.32
C ASP A 251 -3.19 27.88 -24.38
N GLY A 252 -2.94 27.83 -23.07
CA GLY A 252 -3.90 27.44 -22.06
C GLY A 252 -4.15 25.94 -21.92
N VAL A 253 -3.39 25.10 -22.62
CA VAL A 253 -3.50 23.64 -22.52
C VAL A 253 -2.16 22.98 -22.20
N ILE A 254 -2.19 21.82 -21.55
CA ILE A 254 -0.98 21.02 -21.35
C ILE A 254 -0.87 20.04 -22.51
N ASN A 255 -0.01 20.35 -23.46
CA ASN A 255 0.21 19.52 -24.65
C ASN A 255 1.70 19.29 -24.96
N ASN A 256 2.60 19.69 -24.04
CA ASN A 256 4.05 19.63 -24.22
C ASN A 256 4.55 20.50 -25.40
N ALA A 257 3.86 21.60 -25.70
CA ALA A 257 4.21 22.51 -26.78
C ALA A 257 3.79 23.97 -26.50
N ALA A 258 4.78 24.86 -26.44
CA ALA A 258 4.53 26.28 -26.32
C ALA A 258 4.24 26.91 -27.69
N ASN A 259 3.04 27.47 -27.89
CA ASN A 259 2.61 28.04 -29.18
C ASN A 259 2.82 27.07 -30.38
N GLY A 260 2.58 25.77 -30.15
CA GLY A 260 2.79 24.71 -31.16
C GLY A 260 4.24 24.26 -31.35
N THR A 261 5.20 24.81 -30.60
CA THR A 261 6.60 24.37 -30.59
C THR A 261 6.85 23.43 -29.43
N ALA A 262 7.29 22.20 -29.69
CA ALA A 262 7.56 21.22 -28.64
C ALA A 262 8.64 21.70 -27.66
N ILE A 263 8.35 21.62 -26.36
CA ILE A 263 9.27 22.06 -25.28
C ILE A 263 9.97 20.90 -24.57
N GLY A 264 9.42 19.68 -24.65
CA GLY A 264 10.03 18.47 -24.12
C GLY A 264 9.89 18.30 -22.60
N GLY A 265 9.98 17.06 -22.13
CA GLY A 265 9.96 16.75 -20.70
C GLY A 265 8.58 16.83 -20.01
N ILE A 266 7.49 17.06 -20.75
CA ILE A 266 6.12 16.94 -20.22
C ILE A 266 5.46 15.71 -20.83
N ASP A 267 5.26 14.68 -20.01
CA ASP A 267 4.42 13.54 -20.35
C ASP A 267 2.96 13.86 -20.01
N VAL A 268 2.20 14.22 -21.05
CA VAL A 268 0.78 14.59 -20.93
C VAL A 268 -0.08 13.49 -20.30
N THR A 269 0.33 12.22 -20.40
CA THR A 269 -0.42 11.11 -19.80
C THR A 269 -0.37 11.16 -18.28
N VAL A 270 0.74 11.61 -17.68
CA VAL A 270 0.86 11.84 -16.22
C VAL A 270 -0.09 12.94 -15.78
N MET A 271 -0.25 13.97 -16.60
CA MET A 271 -1.16 15.09 -16.32
C MET A 271 -2.64 14.68 -16.41
N GLN A 272 -2.96 13.66 -17.20
CA GLN A 272 -4.32 13.10 -17.30
C GLN A 272 -4.66 12.05 -16.22
N ARG A 273 -3.68 11.55 -15.45
CA ARG A 273 -3.95 10.58 -14.38
C ARG A 273 -4.91 11.14 -13.34
N ASN A 274 -5.83 10.30 -12.86
CA ASN A 274 -6.76 10.66 -11.79
C ASN A 274 -5.96 11.10 -10.55
N PRO A 275 -6.12 12.35 -10.08
CA PRO A 275 -5.34 12.88 -8.96
C PRO A 275 -5.54 12.09 -7.67
N MET A 276 -6.75 11.59 -7.41
CA MET A 276 -7.10 10.95 -6.13
C MET A 276 -6.35 9.62 -5.89
N GLY A 277 -5.95 8.92 -6.95
CA GLY A 277 -5.18 7.67 -6.85
C GLY A 277 -3.65 7.87 -6.88
N MET A 278 -3.17 9.12 -6.91
CA MET A 278 -1.74 9.41 -6.96
C MET A 278 -1.14 9.41 -5.56
N THR A 279 0.05 8.81 -5.41
CA THR A 279 0.82 8.86 -4.15
C THR A 279 1.38 10.25 -3.92
N ILE A 280 1.17 10.79 -2.72
CA ILE A 280 1.78 12.03 -2.26
C ILE A 280 3.29 11.79 -2.12
N PRO A 281 4.15 12.58 -2.78
CA PRO A 281 5.59 12.31 -2.83
C PRO A 281 6.22 12.14 -1.45
N ASN A 282 7.19 11.22 -1.34
CA ASN A 282 7.90 10.87 -0.10
C ASN A 282 7.03 10.30 1.03
N THR A 283 5.75 10.03 0.80
CA THR A 283 4.84 9.37 1.75
C THR A 283 4.33 8.03 1.19
N THR A 284 3.56 7.30 2.00
CA THR A 284 2.70 6.19 1.54
C THR A 284 1.26 6.63 1.27
N TYR A 285 0.89 7.86 1.61
CA TYR A 285 -0.46 8.40 1.43
C TYR A 285 -0.78 8.61 -0.04
N GLN A 286 -2.02 8.35 -0.43
CA GLN A 286 -2.60 8.83 -1.68
C GLN A 286 -3.23 10.21 -1.47
N VAL A 287 -3.49 10.94 -2.55
CA VAL A 287 -4.25 12.21 -2.47
C VAL A 287 -5.66 11.98 -1.88
N SER A 288 -6.24 10.78 -2.03
CA SER A 288 -7.48 10.42 -1.33
C SER A 288 -7.37 10.38 0.19
N ASP A 289 -6.18 10.24 0.74
CA ASP A 289 -5.92 10.24 2.18
C ASP A 289 -5.68 11.66 2.73
N ILE A 290 -5.95 12.72 1.95
CA ILE A 290 -5.55 14.08 2.31
C ILE A 290 -6.14 14.57 3.65
N THR A 291 -7.33 14.12 4.03
CA THR A 291 -7.92 14.46 5.34
C THR A 291 -7.16 13.81 6.49
N THR A 292 -6.63 12.61 6.31
CA THR A 292 -5.69 11.96 7.24
C THR A 292 -4.39 12.74 7.31
N VAL A 293 -3.80 13.08 6.15
CA VAL A 293 -2.57 13.86 6.09
C VAL A 293 -2.72 15.18 6.83
N MET A 294 -3.80 15.92 6.56
CA MET A 294 -4.11 17.17 7.26
C MET A 294 -4.37 16.95 8.75
N SER A 295 -4.99 15.84 9.16
CA SER A 295 -5.19 15.54 10.59
C SER A 295 -3.87 15.34 11.32
N GLU A 296 -2.91 14.62 10.73
CA GLU A 296 -1.56 14.46 11.27
C GLU A 296 -0.77 15.77 11.24
N GLU A 297 -0.90 16.52 10.15
CA GLU A 297 -0.21 17.78 9.95
C GLU A 297 -0.57 18.80 11.03
N ARG A 298 -1.86 18.91 11.38
CA ARG A 298 -2.36 19.77 12.45
C ARG A 298 -1.69 19.52 13.79
N ILE A 299 -1.23 18.29 14.03
CA ILE A 299 -0.47 17.94 15.23
C ILE A 299 0.90 18.60 15.15
N LEU A 300 1.61 18.37 14.03
CA LEU A 300 2.99 18.83 13.83
C LEU A 300 3.10 20.36 13.83
N ILE A 301 2.08 21.05 13.32
CA ILE A 301 2.02 22.52 13.27
C ILE A 301 1.32 23.16 14.47
N GLY A 302 0.84 22.36 15.43
CA GLY A 302 0.26 22.85 16.68
C GLY A 302 -1.15 23.41 16.60
N THR A 303 -1.91 23.16 15.51
CA THR A 303 -3.29 23.67 15.34
C THR A 303 -4.37 22.66 15.70
N SER A 304 -4.00 21.48 16.21
CA SER A 304 -4.92 20.38 16.52
C SER A 304 -5.96 20.71 17.60
N SER A 305 -5.65 21.62 18.52
CA SER A 305 -6.55 22.08 19.59
C SER A 305 -7.32 23.37 19.26
N GLU A 306 -7.01 24.03 18.14
CA GLU A 306 -7.59 25.36 17.83
C GLU A 306 -8.99 25.29 17.21
N SER A 307 -9.34 24.18 16.58
CA SER A 307 -10.62 23.96 15.88
C SER A 307 -10.91 22.46 15.79
N GLU A 308 -12.17 22.04 15.76
CA GLU A 308 -12.51 20.65 15.42
C GLU A 308 -12.34 20.42 13.92
N PHE A 309 -11.83 19.26 13.49
CA PHE A 309 -11.77 18.92 12.07
C PHE A 309 -12.96 18.02 11.70
N LEU A 310 -13.92 18.58 10.98
CA LEU A 310 -15.20 17.97 10.63
C LEU A 310 -15.06 17.03 9.43
N VAL A 311 -14.12 16.07 9.51
CA VAL A 311 -13.73 15.19 8.40
C VAL A 311 -14.92 14.42 7.82
N ASN A 312 -15.85 13.97 8.67
CA ASN A 312 -17.02 13.20 8.26
C ASN A 312 -18.04 14.01 7.44
N GLU A 313 -17.92 15.34 7.45
CA GLU A 313 -18.80 16.25 6.69
C GLU A 313 -18.19 16.67 5.35
N ILE A 314 -16.97 16.23 5.05
CA ILE A 314 -16.22 16.60 3.86
C ILE A 314 -16.10 15.38 2.94
N ALA A 315 -16.85 15.40 1.84
CA ALA A 315 -16.78 14.36 0.83
C ALA A 315 -15.71 14.68 -0.22
N LEU A 316 -14.80 13.74 -0.45
CA LEU A 316 -13.85 13.76 -1.56
C LEU A 316 -14.36 12.92 -2.73
N PRO A 317 -13.99 13.26 -3.98
CA PRO A 317 -14.27 12.42 -5.13
C PRO A 317 -13.66 11.03 -4.94
N ALA A 318 -14.39 9.98 -5.35
CA ALA A 318 -13.85 8.63 -5.29
C ALA A 318 -12.57 8.53 -6.15
N PRO A 319 -11.53 7.82 -5.67
CA PRO A 319 -10.44 7.42 -6.55
C PRO A 319 -11.07 6.61 -7.69
N GLY A 320 -10.87 7.07 -8.93
CA GLY A 320 -11.33 6.33 -10.10
C GLY A 320 -10.74 4.93 -10.10
N PRO A 321 -11.30 3.99 -10.88
CA PRO A 321 -10.75 2.64 -10.99
C PRO A 321 -9.25 2.74 -11.28
N VAL A 322 -8.44 2.01 -10.49
CA VAL A 322 -7.00 1.93 -10.68
C VAL A 322 -6.76 1.50 -12.12
N ILE A 323 -6.33 2.43 -12.97
CA ILE A 323 -5.83 2.08 -14.29
C ILE A 323 -4.47 1.46 -14.02
N VAL A 324 -4.46 0.13 -13.95
CA VAL A 324 -3.23 -0.64 -14.09
C VAL A 324 -2.64 -0.20 -15.42
N GLU A 325 -1.56 0.60 -15.39
CA GLU A 325 -0.81 0.85 -16.61
C GLU A 325 -0.42 -0.52 -17.17
N PRO A 326 -0.87 -0.87 -18.39
CA PRO A 326 -0.50 -2.13 -18.95
C PRO A 326 1.02 -2.11 -19.08
N ILE A 327 1.67 -3.13 -18.51
CA ILE A 327 3.01 -3.54 -18.91
C ILE A 327 3.02 -3.50 -20.44
N PRO A 328 4.01 -2.87 -21.11
CA PRO A 328 4.07 -2.87 -22.56
C PRO A 328 4.09 -4.33 -23.01
N SER A 329 2.95 -4.81 -23.48
CA SER A 329 2.86 -6.10 -24.12
C SER A 329 3.64 -5.97 -25.42
N THR A 330 4.58 -6.88 -25.62
CA THR A 330 5.05 -7.23 -26.96
C THR A 330 3.87 -7.26 -27.93
N PRO A 331 3.99 -6.64 -29.12
CA PRO A 331 2.84 -6.43 -30.00
C PRO A 331 2.22 -7.77 -30.37
N ALA A 332 0.94 -7.95 -30.02
CA ALA A 332 0.15 -9.06 -30.53
C ALA A 332 -0.07 -8.85 -32.04
N PRO A 333 0.00 -9.93 -32.86
CA PRO A 333 -0.20 -9.83 -34.29
C PRO A 333 -1.64 -9.38 -34.61
N THR A 334 -1.75 -8.50 -35.61
CA THR A 334 -2.97 -7.93 -36.17
C THR A 334 -4.02 -9.01 -36.51
N PRO A 335 -5.33 -8.77 -36.29
CA PRO A 335 -6.37 -9.72 -36.68
C PRO A 335 -6.49 -9.81 -38.20
N THR A 336 -6.28 -11.02 -38.73
CA THR A 336 -6.54 -11.35 -40.14
C THR A 336 -8.05 -11.32 -40.41
N PRO A 337 -8.54 -10.69 -41.49
CA PRO A 337 -9.96 -10.66 -41.82
C PRO A 337 -10.47 -12.03 -42.33
N ALA A 338 -11.73 -12.31 -42.06
CA ALA A 338 -12.44 -13.51 -42.49
C ALA A 338 -12.48 -13.65 -44.04
N PRO A 339 -12.19 -14.83 -44.62
CA PRO A 339 -12.34 -15.04 -46.05
C PRO A 339 -13.76 -15.52 -46.41
N THR A 340 -14.33 -14.86 -47.42
CA THR A 340 -15.51 -15.29 -48.21
C THR A 340 -15.02 -16.16 -49.40
N PRO A 341 -15.78 -17.15 -49.92
CA PRO A 341 -15.21 -18.27 -50.69
C PRO A 341 -15.12 -18.04 -52.22
N THR A 342 -14.54 -19.04 -52.92
CA THR A 342 -14.68 -19.44 -54.37
C THR A 342 -13.40 -19.24 -55.24
N PRO A 343 -13.11 -20.01 -56.34
CA PRO A 343 -13.21 -21.45 -56.66
C PRO A 343 -11.86 -22.12 -57.08
N THR A 344 -11.95 -23.44 -57.31
CA THR A 344 -11.01 -24.49 -57.79
C THR A 344 -10.06 -24.17 -58.97
N PRO A 345 -8.86 -24.81 -59.00
CA PRO A 345 -8.31 -25.31 -60.27
C PRO A 345 -7.84 -26.79 -60.27
N THR A 346 -7.92 -27.35 -61.48
CA THR A 346 -7.70 -28.71 -62.01
C THR A 346 -6.23 -29.22 -61.96
N PRO A 347 -5.96 -30.55 -61.90
CA PRO A 347 -4.62 -31.11 -61.71
C PRO A 347 -3.95 -31.61 -63.00
N THR A 348 -2.60 -31.57 -63.10
CA THR A 348 -1.78 -32.41 -64.01
C THR A 348 -0.28 -32.35 -63.61
N PRO A 349 0.62 -33.28 -64.05
CA PRO A 349 0.82 -34.66 -63.61
C PRO A 349 2.22 -34.93 -62.99
N ALA A 350 2.37 -36.08 -62.32
CA ALA A 350 3.65 -36.62 -61.83
C ALA A 350 4.39 -37.46 -62.90
N PRO A 351 5.73 -37.61 -62.84
CA PRO A 351 6.54 -38.16 -63.92
C PRO A 351 6.61 -39.69 -63.96
N THR A 352 6.86 -40.21 -65.16
CA THR A 352 7.02 -41.61 -65.55
C THR A 352 8.43 -42.17 -65.28
N PRO A 353 8.58 -43.43 -64.82
CA PRO A 353 9.80 -44.23 -65.01
C PRO A 353 9.66 -45.26 -66.15
N ALA A 354 10.78 -45.58 -66.81
CA ALA A 354 10.90 -46.44 -67.99
C ALA A 354 11.54 -47.83 -67.65
N PRO A 355 11.62 -48.82 -68.58
CA PRO A 355 11.29 -50.27 -68.42
C PRO A 355 12.55 -51.16 -68.18
N VAL A 356 12.56 -52.50 -67.98
CA VAL A 356 11.96 -53.64 -68.71
C VAL A 356 12.06 -54.98 -67.90
N THR A 357 11.21 -55.95 -68.28
CA THR A 357 10.87 -57.36 -67.92
C THR A 357 11.97 -58.45 -68.15
N PRO A 358 11.78 -59.81 -67.98
CA PRO A 358 10.69 -60.69 -67.41
C PRO A 358 11.20 -61.88 -66.49
N VAL A 359 10.39 -62.79 -65.87
CA VAL A 359 10.04 -64.18 -66.34
C VAL A 359 9.36 -65.04 -65.21
N ILE A 360 8.11 -65.54 -65.48
CA ILE A 360 7.26 -66.73 -65.02
C ILE A 360 6.73 -67.02 -63.58
N THR A 361 5.42 -66.74 -63.37
CA THR A 361 4.18 -67.57 -63.11
C THR A 361 4.19 -68.89 -62.28
N PRO A 362 3.09 -69.30 -61.55
CA PRO A 362 1.88 -68.60 -61.04
C PRO A 362 1.62 -68.78 -59.52
N THR A 363 0.96 -67.81 -58.89
CA THR A 363 -0.14 -68.08 -57.93
C THR A 363 -1.10 -66.88 -57.93
N VAL A 364 -2.40 -67.20 -58.06
CA VAL A 364 -3.63 -66.39 -58.12
C VAL A 364 -3.52 -64.89 -57.72
N PRO A 365 -4.05 -63.95 -58.53
CA PRO A 365 -4.03 -62.53 -58.19
C PRO A 365 -5.07 -62.22 -57.11
N VAL A 366 -4.64 -61.68 -55.96
CA VAL A 366 -5.55 -60.96 -55.06
C VAL A 366 -5.52 -59.50 -55.50
N GLN A 367 -6.58 -59.05 -56.17
CA GLN A 367 -6.78 -57.62 -56.46
C GLN A 367 -6.75 -56.82 -55.14
N PRO A 368 -6.35 -55.54 -55.16
CA PRO A 368 -6.66 -54.64 -54.05
C PRO A 368 -8.18 -54.43 -54.05
N VAL A 369 -8.90 -55.26 -53.31
CA VAL A 369 -10.36 -55.23 -53.27
C VAL A 369 -10.78 -53.98 -52.50
N THR A 370 -11.46 -53.06 -53.18
CA THR A 370 -12.10 -51.89 -52.57
C THR A 370 -13.54 -52.26 -52.20
N LEU A 371 -14.01 -51.86 -51.03
CA LEU A 371 -15.41 -52.03 -50.63
C LEU A 371 -16.35 -51.31 -51.63
N PRO A 372 -17.57 -51.82 -51.87
CA PRO A 372 -18.20 -52.92 -51.15
C PRO A 372 -17.76 -54.33 -51.60
N PHE A 373 -17.78 -55.31 -50.69
CA PHE A 373 -17.62 -56.73 -51.04
C PHE A 373 -18.98 -57.38 -51.20
N ASN A 374 -19.29 -57.90 -52.39
CA ASN A 374 -20.51 -58.67 -52.61
C ASN A 374 -20.20 -60.18 -52.43
N LEU A 375 -20.75 -60.78 -51.36
CA LEU A 375 -20.58 -62.18 -50.98
C LEU A 375 -21.93 -62.93 -51.11
N GLN A 376 -22.44 -63.07 -52.33
CA GLN A 376 -23.75 -63.69 -52.63
C GLN A 376 -23.67 -64.84 -53.67
N SER A 377 -22.49 -65.40 -53.95
CA SER A 377 -22.28 -66.34 -55.07
C SER A 377 -22.20 -67.82 -54.67
N THR A 378 -21.02 -68.35 -54.33
CA THR A 378 -20.77 -69.80 -54.08
C THR A 378 -20.24 -70.06 -52.68
N VAL A 379 -20.79 -71.07 -51.99
CA VAL A 379 -20.49 -71.38 -50.58
C VAL A 379 -19.33 -72.39 -50.44
N PRO A 380 -18.28 -72.12 -49.62
CA PRO A 380 -18.01 -70.87 -48.92
C PRO A 380 -17.43 -69.81 -49.86
N GLU A 381 -17.83 -68.55 -49.64
CA GLU A 381 -17.30 -67.39 -50.37
C GLU A 381 -16.43 -66.55 -49.44
N GLU A 382 -15.26 -66.11 -49.91
CA GLU A 382 -14.32 -65.33 -49.11
C GLU A 382 -13.91 -64.05 -49.83
N ALA A 383 -13.88 -62.93 -49.09
CA ALA A 383 -13.30 -61.67 -49.54
C ALA A 383 -12.36 -61.10 -48.47
N SER A 384 -11.22 -60.56 -48.90
CA SER A 384 -10.21 -60.02 -47.99
C SER A 384 -9.99 -58.53 -48.18
N LEU A 385 -9.90 -57.80 -47.06
CA LEU A 385 -9.57 -56.38 -46.99
C LEU A 385 -8.29 -56.20 -46.19
N THR A 386 -7.34 -55.44 -46.71
CA THR A 386 -6.21 -54.97 -45.91
C THR A 386 -6.53 -53.59 -45.33
N VAL A 387 -6.49 -53.46 -44.01
CA VAL A 387 -6.61 -52.17 -43.31
C VAL A 387 -5.29 -51.81 -42.66
N ASN A 388 -4.89 -50.55 -42.75
CA ASN A 388 -3.78 -50.02 -41.97
C ASN A 388 -4.34 -49.38 -40.69
N VAL A 389 -3.85 -49.82 -39.54
CA VAL A 389 -4.24 -49.27 -38.24
C VAL A 389 -3.02 -48.87 -37.44
N THR A 390 -3.16 -47.84 -36.60
CA THR A 390 -2.15 -47.49 -35.60
C THR A 390 -2.62 -48.07 -34.27
N LYS A 391 -2.13 -49.25 -33.90
CA LYS A 391 -2.52 -49.94 -32.66
C LYS A 391 -1.74 -49.34 -31.48
N PRO A 392 -2.41 -48.77 -30.45
CA PRO A 392 -1.76 -48.34 -29.21
C PRO A 392 -1.13 -49.53 -28.48
N ALA A 393 0.01 -49.32 -27.82
CA ALA A 393 0.74 -50.37 -27.10
C ALA A 393 -0.04 -50.93 -25.89
N ASP A 394 -0.95 -50.14 -25.35
CA ASP A 394 -1.80 -50.39 -24.18
C ASP A 394 -3.25 -50.77 -24.53
N ALA A 395 -3.56 -50.97 -25.82
CA ALA A 395 -4.89 -51.39 -26.23
C ALA A 395 -5.21 -52.80 -25.71
N THR A 396 -6.38 -52.96 -25.08
CA THR A 396 -6.86 -54.26 -24.56
C THR A 396 -7.99 -54.82 -25.41
N ILE A 397 -8.88 -53.95 -25.90
CA ILE A 397 -10.02 -54.28 -26.76
C ILE A 397 -9.93 -53.46 -28.05
N THR A 398 -10.26 -54.07 -29.18
CA THR A 398 -10.43 -53.40 -30.47
C THR A 398 -11.87 -53.55 -30.92
N THR A 399 -12.50 -52.44 -31.22
CA THR A 399 -13.87 -52.37 -31.72
C THR A 399 -13.83 -52.18 -33.22
N ILE A 400 -14.41 -53.12 -33.96
CA ILE A 400 -14.59 -53.01 -35.41
C ILE A 400 -16.06 -52.72 -35.69
N SER A 401 -16.33 -51.69 -36.48
CA SER A 401 -17.67 -51.35 -36.98
C SER A 401 -17.73 -51.62 -38.48
N ILE A 402 -18.70 -52.43 -38.89
CA ILE A 402 -18.84 -52.94 -40.26
C ILE A 402 -20.24 -52.57 -40.74
N GLY A 403 -20.34 -51.79 -41.82
CA GLY A 403 -21.58 -51.63 -42.56
C GLY A 403 -21.81 -52.86 -43.42
N VAL A 404 -22.99 -53.45 -43.28
CA VAL A 404 -23.43 -54.65 -44.02
C VAL A 404 -24.78 -54.40 -44.65
N TYR A 405 -25.04 -55.00 -45.80
CA TYR A 405 -26.36 -55.03 -46.43
C TYR A 405 -26.80 -56.49 -46.63
N ASP A 406 -28.08 -56.75 -46.34
CA ASP A 406 -28.71 -58.08 -46.41
C ASP A 406 -28.19 -59.10 -45.37
N ALA A 407 -28.21 -58.70 -44.09
CA ALA A 407 -27.73 -59.50 -42.96
C ALA A 407 -28.78 -60.50 -42.44
N ASP A 408 -28.97 -61.61 -43.16
CA ASP A 408 -30.19 -62.42 -43.06
C ASP A 408 -30.20 -63.55 -42.03
N HIS A 409 -29.07 -63.93 -41.40
CA HIS A 409 -29.04 -64.89 -40.27
C HIS A 409 -27.85 -64.67 -39.32
N SER A 410 -28.01 -65.14 -38.07
CA SER A 410 -26.99 -65.04 -37.00
C SER A 410 -25.67 -65.77 -37.29
N ASN A 411 -25.69 -66.77 -38.18
CA ASN A 411 -24.57 -67.64 -38.55
C ASN A 411 -24.17 -67.54 -40.04
N GLU A 412 -24.65 -66.52 -40.76
CA GLU A 412 -24.44 -66.39 -42.22
C GLU A 412 -23.02 -65.98 -42.61
N GLY A 413 -22.28 -65.37 -41.69
CA GLY A 413 -20.96 -64.83 -41.98
C GLY A 413 -19.98 -64.89 -40.80
N GLU A 414 -18.70 -65.00 -41.15
CA GLU A 414 -17.58 -65.02 -40.23
C GLU A 414 -16.53 -63.97 -40.63
N LEU A 415 -15.88 -63.39 -39.62
CA LEU A 415 -14.74 -62.50 -39.75
C LEU A 415 -13.50 -63.17 -39.16
N ILE A 416 -12.42 -63.21 -39.94
CA ILE A 416 -11.11 -63.67 -39.51
C ILE A 416 -10.13 -62.49 -39.61
N ILE A 417 -9.49 -62.15 -38.49
CA ILE A 417 -8.54 -61.03 -38.42
C ILE A 417 -7.13 -61.60 -38.26
N ASN A 418 -6.24 -61.34 -39.22
CA ASN A 418 -4.85 -61.83 -39.23
C ASN A 418 -4.71 -63.35 -38.97
N GLY A 419 -5.68 -64.15 -39.38
CA GLY A 419 -5.67 -65.61 -39.18
C GLY A 419 -6.03 -66.09 -37.78
N ASN A 420 -6.50 -65.20 -36.89
CA ASN A 420 -7.06 -65.59 -35.59
C ASN A 420 -8.38 -66.36 -35.75
N PRO A 421 -8.86 -67.08 -34.70
CA PRO A 421 -10.10 -67.86 -34.78
C PRO A 421 -11.30 -67.06 -35.36
N PRO A 422 -12.13 -67.68 -36.21
CA PRO A 422 -13.28 -67.01 -36.84
C PRO A 422 -14.25 -66.44 -35.82
N ILE A 423 -14.76 -65.23 -36.08
CA ILE A 423 -15.74 -64.52 -35.26
C ILE A 423 -17.06 -64.45 -36.04
N PRO A 424 -18.19 -64.91 -35.50
CA PRO A 424 -19.49 -64.73 -36.13
C PRO A 424 -19.79 -63.25 -36.35
N LEU A 425 -20.13 -62.85 -37.57
CA LEU A 425 -20.41 -61.46 -37.92
C LEU A 425 -21.71 -60.96 -37.29
N PHE A 426 -22.80 -61.74 -37.41
CA PHE A 426 -24.15 -61.24 -37.09
C PHE A 426 -24.60 -61.59 -35.66
N GLY A 427 -24.21 -62.76 -35.13
CA GLY A 427 -24.52 -63.15 -33.74
C GLY A 427 -26.00 -62.95 -33.38
N ALA A 428 -26.29 -62.40 -32.21
CA ALA A 428 -27.67 -62.12 -31.77
C ALA A 428 -28.39 -60.98 -32.53
N GLN A 429 -27.70 -60.27 -33.44
CA GLN A 429 -28.24 -59.17 -34.26
C GLN A 429 -28.73 -59.64 -35.63
N GLY A 430 -28.48 -60.90 -36.03
CA GLY A 430 -29.06 -61.47 -37.24
C GLY A 430 -30.57 -61.66 -37.11
N VAL A 431 -31.34 -61.08 -38.01
CA VAL A 431 -32.82 -61.18 -38.03
C VAL A 431 -33.25 -62.33 -38.95
N SER A 432 -34.25 -63.14 -38.56
CA SER A 432 -34.64 -64.34 -39.32
C SER A 432 -35.50 -64.06 -40.58
N THR A 433 -35.46 -62.84 -41.11
CA THR A 433 -36.30 -62.41 -42.23
C THR A 433 -35.46 -61.61 -43.21
N ASN A 434 -35.36 -62.07 -44.46
CA ASN A 434 -34.73 -61.35 -45.56
C ASN A 434 -35.42 -60.00 -45.73
N ASN A 435 -34.73 -58.94 -45.34
CA ASN A 435 -35.32 -57.61 -45.22
C ASN A 435 -34.65 -56.56 -46.11
N ILE A 436 -33.55 -56.89 -46.81
CA ILE A 436 -32.90 -56.02 -47.81
C ILE A 436 -32.54 -54.64 -47.19
N ILE A 437 -32.00 -54.64 -45.97
CA ILE A 437 -31.66 -53.42 -45.22
C ILE A 437 -30.16 -53.39 -44.88
N SER A 438 -29.56 -52.20 -44.93
CA SER A 438 -28.21 -51.96 -44.40
C SER A 438 -28.24 -51.84 -42.87
N ALA A 439 -27.27 -52.46 -42.20
CA ALA A 439 -27.04 -52.34 -40.77
C ALA A 439 -25.55 -52.09 -40.47
N ASN A 440 -25.26 -51.43 -39.36
CA ASN A 440 -23.90 -51.33 -38.85
C ASN A 440 -23.74 -52.30 -37.68
N ILE A 441 -22.78 -53.21 -37.80
CA ILE A 441 -22.47 -54.19 -36.76
C ILE A 441 -21.18 -53.78 -36.08
N THR A 442 -21.18 -53.88 -34.75
CA THR A 442 -20.00 -53.61 -33.94
C THR A 442 -19.54 -54.88 -33.24
N ILE A 443 -18.28 -55.25 -33.43
CA ILE A 443 -17.67 -56.44 -32.84
C ILE A 443 -16.48 -56.00 -32.00
N ASN A 444 -16.46 -56.45 -30.74
CA ASN A 444 -15.30 -56.27 -29.87
C ASN A 444 -14.40 -57.50 -29.99
N THR A 445 -13.13 -57.25 -30.25
CA THR A 445 -12.09 -58.28 -30.43
C THR A 445 -10.93 -58.02 -29.48
N PRO A 446 -10.19 -59.06 -29.05
CA PRO A 446 -8.97 -58.86 -28.30
C PRO A 446 -7.98 -58.02 -29.12
N ALA A 447 -7.34 -57.04 -28.50
CA ALA A 447 -6.34 -56.23 -29.21
C ALA A 447 -5.17 -57.08 -29.75
N SER A 448 -4.92 -58.28 -29.18
CA SER A 448 -3.94 -59.25 -29.70
C SER A 448 -4.22 -59.75 -31.12
N TYR A 449 -5.46 -59.61 -31.62
CA TYR A 449 -5.79 -60.01 -32.99
C TYR A 449 -5.21 -59.02 -34.03
N TRP A 450 -4.77 -57.85 -33.57
CA TRP A 450 -4.33 -56.73 -34.40
C TRP A 450 -2.83 -56.43 -34.22
N SER A 451 -2.18 -56.01 -35.30
CA SER A 451 -0.82 -55.48 -35.35
C SER A 451 -0.84 -53.99 -35.71
N SER A 452 0.18 -53.22 -35.35
CA SER A 452 0.33 -51.87 -35.90
C SER A 452 0.79 -51.96 -37.37
N GLY A 453 0.19 -51.17 -38.26
CA GLY A 453 0.38 -51.26 -39.70
C GLY A 453 -0.70 -52.11 -40.39
N LYS A 454 -0.29 -52.93 -41.36
CA LYS A 454 -1.22 -53.69 -42.24
C LYS A 454 -1.83 -54.87 -41.50
N ASN A 455 -3.15 -54.98 -41.55
CA ASN A 455 -3.94 -56.08 -40.99
C ASN A 455 -4.88 -56.61 -42.07
N THR A 456 -5.06 -57.93 -42.10
CA THR A 456 -5.96 -58.59 -43.06
C THR A 456 -7.25 -58.98 -42.37
N LEU A 457 -8.37 -58.53 -42.93
CA LEU A 457 -9.72 -58.92 -42.54
C LEU A 457 -10.25 -59.81 -43.66
N LEU A 458 -10.52 -61.07 -43.32
CA LEU A 458 -11.13 -62.03 -44.23
C LEU A 458 -12.59 -62.23 -43.80
N PHE A 459 -13.50 -61.81 -44.67
CA PHE A 459 -14.93 -62.05 -44.54
C PHE A 459 -15.27 -63.34 -45.26
N ARG A 460 -15.95 -64.26 -44.58
CA ARG A 460 -16.39 -65.53 -45.15
C ARG A 460 -17.88 -65.69 -44.98
N HIS A 461 -18.55 -66.14 -46.03
CA HIS A 461 -19.95 -66.54 -46.01
C HIS A 461 -20.06 -68.07 -46.16
N THR A 462 -20.95 -68.70 -45.38
CA THR A 462 -21.14 -70.17 -45.35
C THR A 462 -22.60 -70.62 -45.52
N SER A 463 -23.50 -69.71 -45.90
CA SER A 463 -24.96 -69.92 -46.05
C SER A 463 -25.36 -69.88 -47.54
N SER A 464 -26.64 -69.83 -47.92
CA SER A 464 -27.05 -69.57 -49.32
C SER A 464 -27.59 -68.17 -49.57
N GLY A 465 -27.78 -67.35 -48.53
CA GLY A 465 -28.37 -65.99 -48.61
C GLY A 465 -27.36 -64.90 -48.97
N GLY A 466 -26.13 -65.01 -48.45
CA GLY A 466 -25.05 -64.08 -48.78
C GLY A 466 -25.17 -62.75 -48.04
N PHE A 467 -24.23 -61.84 -48.24
CA PHE A 467 -24.29 -60.46 -47.71
C PHE A 467 -23.33 -59.54 -48.46
N ILE A 468 -23.50 -58.23 -48.30
CA ILE A 468 -22.58 -57.22 -48.84
C ILE A 468 -21.90 -56.48 -47.69
N ILE A 469 -20.56 -56.37 -47.70
CA ILE A 469 -19.82 -55.49 -46.79
C ILE A 469 -19.68 -54.13 -47.45
N GLU A 470 -20.28 -53.09 -46.87
CA GLU A 470 -20.33 -51.74 -47.44
C GLU A 470 -19.19 -50.84 -46.95
N ASN A 471 -18.86 -50.93 -45.66
CA ASN A 471 -17.80 -50.13 -45.05
C ASN A 471 -17.20 -50.85 -43.83
N VAL A 472 -15.96 -50.50 -43.48
CA VAL A 472 -15.27 -51.03 -42.29
C VAL A 472 -14.50 -49.90 -41.62
N SER A 473 -14.64 -49.79 -40.30
CA SER A 473 -13.84 -48.90 -39.46
C SER A 473 -13.37 -49.63 -38.20
N VAL A 474 -12.21 -49.24 -37.67
CA VAL A 474 -11.56 -49.89 -36.53
C VAL A 474 -11.16 -48.82 -35.52
N SER A 475 -11.50 -49.04 -34.26
CA SER A 475 -11.08 -48.21 -33.12
C SER A 475 -10.54 -49.07 -31.99
N PHE A 476 -9.66 -48.50 -31.16
CA PHE A 476 -9.03 -49.19 -30.05
C PHE A 476 -9.47 -48.58 -28.72
N GLN A 477 -9.79 -49.42 -27.74
CA GLN A 477 -9.98 -49.00 -26.37
C GLN A 477 -8.66 -49.17 -25.63
N THR A 478 -8.09 -48.06 -25.16
CA THR A 478 -6.90 -48.04 -24.32
C THR A 478 -7.31 -48.03 -22.86
N VAL A 479 -6.56 -48.76 -22.03
CA VAL A 479 -6.58 -48.51 -20.59
C VAL A 479 -5.69 -47.30 -20.35
N SER A 480 -6.30 -46.11 -20.24
CA SER A 480 -5.58 -44.93 -19.75
C SER A 480 -4.91 -45.33 -18.45
N ALA A 481 -3.57 -45.40 -18.44
CA ALA A 481 -2.83 -45.41 -17.19
C ALA A 481 -3.31 -44.21 -16.36
N PRO A 482 -3.45 -44.33 -15.02
CA PRO A 482 -3.76 -43.16 -14.21
C PRO A 482 -2.68 -42.12 -14.49
N VAL A 483 -3.09 -41.00 -15.08
CA VAL A 483 -2.16 -39.92 -15.39
C VAL A 483 -1.64 -39.43 -14.05
N LEU A 484 -0.33 -39.63 -13.82
CA LEU A 484 0.36 -39.03 -12.70
C LEU A 484 0.27 -37.52 -12.90
N GLN A 485 -0.57 -36.86 -12.11
CA GLN A 485 -0.76 -35.43 -12.20
C GLN A 485 -0.75 -34.80 -10.81
N PRO A 486 -0.08 -33.66 -10.65
CA PRO A 486 -0.14 -32.89 -9.41
C PRO A 486 -1.48 -32.15 -9.32
N VAL A 487 -2.09 -32.14 -8.13
CA VAL A 487 -3.34 -31.43 -7.86
C VAL A 487 -3.14 -30.61 -6.59
N LEU A 488 -3.30 -29.29 -6.69
CA LEU A 488 -3.16 -28.38 -5.56
C LEU A 488 -4.54 -28.09 -4.96
N SER A 489 -4.67 -28.24 -3.64
CA SER A 489 -5.85 -27.86 -2.87
C SER A 489 -5.46 -26.89 -1.75
N MET A 490 -6.31 -25.89 -1.47
CA MET A 490 -6.12 -24.88 -0.42
C MET A 490 -7.20 -25.01 0.66
N SER A 491 -6.90 -24.65 1.91
CA SER A 491 -7.87 -24.69 3.02
C SER A 491 -8.96 -23.63 2.96
N THR A 492 -8.75 -22.55 2.20
CA THR A 492 -9.73 -21.47 2.00
C THR A 492 -9.54 -20.81 0.64
N ASN A 493 -10.60 -20.18 0.14
CA ASN A 493 -10.59 -19.36 -1.07
C ASN A 493 -10.56 -17.85 -0.77
N SER A 494 -10.77 -17.45 0.50
CA SER A 494 -10.61 -16.07 0.94
C SER A 494 -10.18 -15.92 2.41
N LEU A 495 -9.57 -14.78 2.72
CA LEU A 495 -9.20 -14.34 4.07
C LEU A 495 -9.56 -12.86 4.25
N SER A 496 -10.10 -12.52 5.41
CA SER A 496 -10.39 -11.13 5.81
C SER A 496 -9.66 -10.81 7.11
N PHE A 497 -8.92 -9.70 7.11
CA PHE A 497 -8.08 -9.26 8.21
C PHE A 497 -8.72 -8.15 9.06
N GLY A 498 -9.91 -7.67 8.67
CA GLY A 498 -10.60 -6.59 9.40
C GLY A 498 -9.81 -5.28 9.38
N PHE A 499 -9.97 -4.45 10.42
CA PHE A 499 -9.24 -3.19 10.55
C PHE A 499 -7.82 -3.40 11.06
N GLN A 500 -6.87 -2.70 10.44
CA GLN A 500 -5.47 -2.68 10.82
C GLN A 500 -4.95 -1.25 10.60
N ASN A 501 -4.20 -0.68 11.54
CA ASN A 501 -3.68 0.66 11.33
C ASN A 501 -2.70 0.70 10.16
N ILE A 502 -2.64 1.86 9.51
CA ILE A 502 -1.72 2.09 8.40
C ILE A 502 -0.26 1.96 8.85
N GLY A 503 0.53 1.12 8.17
CA GLY A 503 1.95 0.89 8.39
C GLY A 503 2.30 -0.31 9.27
N THR A 504 1.35 -1.23 9.50
CA THR A 504 1.35 -2.07 10.71
C THR A 504 0.93 -3.49 10.38
N VAL A 505 1.57 -4.49 10.98
CA VAL A 505 1.40 -5.89 10.56
C VAL A 505 0.33 -6.56 11.41
N SER A 506 -0.69 -7.11 10.75
CA SER A 506 -1.71 -7.93 11.41
C SER A 506 -1.14 -9.25 11.90
N ASN A 507 -1.93 -9.94 12.73
CA ASN A 507 -1.70 -11.35 13.02
C ASN A 507 -1.70 -12.19 11.72
N THR A 508 -0.87 -13.24 11.68
CA THR A 508 -0.78 -14.13 10.52
C THR A 508 -1.93 -15.13 10.47
N SER A 509 -2.59 -15.24 9.33
CA SER A 509 -3.62 -16.25 9.03
C SER A 509 -3.03 -17.36 8.14
N PRO A 510 -3.11 -18.64 8.55
CA PRO A 510 -2.52 -19.74 7.80
C PRO A 510 -3.44 -20.23 6.66
N VAL A 511 -2.84 -20.51 5.49
CA VAL A 511 -3.44 -21.24 4.38
C VAL A 511 -2.71 -22.57 4.22
N LEU A 512 -3.42 -23.69 4.39
CA LEU A 512 -2.86 -25.02 4.19
C LEU A 512 -2.92 -25.37 2.71
N VAL A 513 -1.75 -25.65 2.12
CA VAL A 513 -1.59 -26.06 0.72
C VAL A 513 -1.29 -27.55 0.69
N THR A 514 -2.12 -28.34 0.01
CA THR A 514 -2.00 -29.80 -0.04
C THR A 514 -1.90 -30.29 -1.48
N ASN A 515 -0.97 -31.20 -1.74
CA ASN A 515 -0.94 -31.94 -3.01
C ASN A 515 -1.86 -33.17 -2.91
N THR A 516 -3.09 -33.07 -3.43
CA THR A 516 -4.06 -34.16 -3.47
C THR A 516 -3.94 -35.04 -4.71
N GLY A 517 -2.97 -34.74 -5.58
CA GLY A 517 -2.69 -35.48 -6.80
C GLY A 517 -1.88 -36.75 -6.57
N THR A 518 -1.52 -37.39 -7.68
CA THR A 518 -0.75 -38.65 -7.70
C THR A 518 0.70 -38.45 -8.11
N ALA A 519 1.07 -37.27 -8.64
CA ALA A 519 2.45 -36.87 -8.93
C ALA A 519 2.97 -35.80 -7.94
N PRO A 520 4.29 -35.62 -7.78
CA PRO A 520 4.86 -34.49 -7.06
C PRO A 520 4.42 -33.14 -7.66
N LEU A 521 4.05 -32.20 -6.80
CA LEU A 521 3.64 -30.84 -7.16
C LEU A 521 4.84 -29.91 -7.05
N THR A 522 5.22 -29.24 -8.14
CA THR A 522 6.32 -28.28 -8.16
C THR A 522 5.79 -26.86 -8.01
N ILE A 523 6.15 -26.17 -6.92
CA ILE A 523 5.81 -24.76 -6.72
C ILE A 523 6.89 -23.89 -7.35
N SER A 524 6.47 -23.03 -8.28
CA SER A 524 7.34 -22.09 -8.97
C SER A 524 7.43 -20.75 -8.25
N SER A 525 6.32 -20.28 -7.65
CA SER A 525 6.31 -19.07 -6.82
C SER A 525 5.11 -19.01 -5.89
N ILE A 526 5.30 -18.39 -4.72
CA ILE A 526 4.25 -17.95 -3.80
C ILE A 526 4.42 -16.44 -3.65
N SER A 527 3.34 -15.68 -3.76
CA SER A 527 3.39 -14.22 -3.69
C SER A 527 2.05 -13.63 -3.27
N THR A 528 2.07 -12.42 -2.71
CA THR A 528 0.86 -11.68 -2.31
C THR A 528 0.78 -10.31 -2.98
N SER A 529 -0.44 -9.78 -3.09
CA SER A 529 -0.68 -8.37 -3.42
C SER A 529 -0.06 -7.41 -2.40
N GLN A 530 0.23 -6.19 -2.83
CA GLN A 530 0.64 -5.10 -1.93
C GLN A 530 -0.40 -4.91 -0.82
N GLY A 531 0.08 -4.63 0.40
CA GLY A 531 -0.76 -4.60 1.59
C GLY A 531 -0.85 -5.96 2.29
N PHE A 532 -0.34 -7.05 1.72
CA PHE A 532 -0.25 -8.34 2.37
C PHE A 532 1.17 -8.91 2.24
N THR A 533 1.63 -9.64 3.24
CA THR A 533 2.91 -10.37 3.19
C THR A 533 2.70 -11.83 3.45
N GLU A 534 3.56 -12.67 2.88
CA GLU A 534 3.53 -14.10 3.07
C GLU A 534 4.86 -14.62 3.63
N SER A 535 4.76 -15.65 4.46
CA SER A 535 5.88 -16.53 4.81
C SER A 535 5.39 -17.97 4.79
N ASN A 536 6.22 -18.90 4.36
CA ASN A 536 5.77 -20.29 4.21
C ASN A 536 6.89 -21.28 4.53
N ASN A 537 6.49 -22.53 4.77
CA ASN A 537 7.41 -23.67 4.91
C ASN A 537 7.32 -24.62 3.71
N CYS A 538 6.82 -24.15 2.57
CA CYS A 538 6.64 -24.96 1.38
C CYS A 538 7.99 -25.21 0.72
N SER A 539 8.40 -26.47 0.60
CA SER A 539 9.47 -26.85 -0.31
C SER A 539 9.04 -26.60 -1.76
N SER A 540 10.01 -26.40 -2.65
CA SER A 540 9.75 -26.25 -4.10
C SER A 540 9.06 -27.47 -4.71
N ILE A 541 9.09 -28.63 -4.04
CA ILE A 541 8.37 -29.84 -4.40
C ILE A 541 7.57 -30.33 -3.20
N ILE A 542 6.26 -30.54 -3.38
CA ILE A 542 5.37 -31.16 -2.40
C ILE A 542 4.99 -32.55 -2.91
N GLY A 543 5.43 -33.59 -2.19
CA GLY A 543 5.09 -34.98 -2.53
C GLY A 543 3.59 -35.25 -2.52
N ALA A 544 3.14 -36.26 -3.28
CA ALA A 544 1.74 -36.66 -3.29
C ALA A 544 1.24 -36.96 -1.86
N GLY A 545 0.09 -36.40 -1.49
CA GLY A 545 -0.51 -36.50 -0.15
C GLY A 545 0.15 -35.65 0.94
N SER A 546 1.21 -34.89 0.63
CA SER A 546 1.89 -33.98 1.58
C SER A 546 1.29 -32.57 1.54
N SER A 547 1.60 -31.78 2.57
CA SER A 547 1.13 -30.40 2.69
C SER A 547 2.18 -29.46 3.27
N CYS A 548 1.96 -28.16 3.08
CA CYS A 548 2.72 -27.07 3.69
C CYS A 548 1.77 -25.94 4.08
N ILE A 549 2.26 -24.97 4.86
CA ILE A 549 1.50 -23.83 5.36
C ILE A 549 2.10 -22.54 4.80
N VAL A 550 1.23 -21.68 4.28
CA VAL A 550 1.53 -20.30 3.89
C VAL A 550 0.83 -19.37 4.88
N ASN A 551 1.59 -18.64 5.68
CA ASN A 551 1.11 -17.67 6.66
C ASN A 551 1.02 -16.29 5.99
N ILE A 552 -0.16 -15.69 6.00
CA ILE A 552 -0.43 -14.38 5.41
C ILE A 552 -0.66 -13.35 6.50
N SER A 553 -0.05 -12.18 6.42
CA SER A 553 -0.38 -11.01 7.24
C SER A 553 -0.79 -9.83 6.37
N PHE A 554 -1.56 -8.91 6.95
CA PHE A 554 -2.05 -7.68 6.34
C PHE A 554 -1.29 -6.49 6.91
N ILE A 555 -0.73 -5.65 6.03
CA ILE A 555 0.00 -4.43 6.34
C ILE A 555 -0.62 -3.30 5.52
N PRO A 556 -1.73 -2.68 5.95
CA PRO A 556 -2.32 -1.62 5.15
C PRO A 556 -1.34 -0.46 5.06
N THR A 557 -1.19 0.10 3.86
CA THR A 557 -0.33 1.26 3.62
C THR A 557 -1.15 2.53 3.33
N THR A 558 -2.48 2.37 3.24
CA THR A 558 -3.47 3.41 2.93
C THR A 558 -4.72 3.21 3.79
N LEU A 559 -5.52 4.25 4.00
CA LEU A 559 -6.79 4.17 4.72
C LEU A 559 -7.83 3.42 3.86
N GLY A 560 -8.83 2.80 4.49
CA GLY A 560 -9.95 2.17 3.82
C GLY A 560 -9.70 0.72 3.38
N GLY A 561 -10.71 0.14 2.71
CA GLY A 561 -10.70 -1.27 2.32
C GLY A 561 -9.63 -1.59 1.27
N ILE A 562 -8.71 -2.49 1.62
CA ILE A 562 -7.64 -3.00 0.77
C ILE A 562 -7.96 -4.45 0.44
N ASN A 563 -8.12 -4.74 -0.85
CA ASN A 563 -8.32 -6.09 -1.37
C ASN A 563 -7.06 -6.52 -2.13
N GLY A 564 -6.77 -7.82 -2.08
CA GLY A 564 -5.61 -8.41 -2.73
C GLY A 564 -5.80 -9.89 -2.98
N ASN A 565 -4.71 -10.56 -3.33
CA ASN A 565 -4.67 -12.00 -3.55
C ASN A 565 -3.36 -12.61 -3.04
N LEU A 566 -3.45 -13.85 -2.57
CA LEU A 566 -2.32 -14.79 -2.49
C LEU A 566 -2.33 -15.60 -3.78
N ASN A 567 -1.21 -15.59 -4.51
CA ASN A 567 -1.00 -16.30 -5.76
C ASN A 567 0.03 -17.41 -5.57
N ILE A 568 -0.36 -18.65 -5.87
CA ILE A 568 0.53 -19.82 -5.87
C ILE A 568 0.62 -20.35 -7.31
N VAL A 569 1.80 -20.26 -7.91
CA VAL A 569 2.07 -20.76 -9.26
C VAL A 569 2.76 -22.11 -9.17
N SER A 570 2.24 -23.11 -9.88
CA SER A 570 2.74 -24.48 -9.84
C SER A 570 2.49 -25.23 -11.15
N ASP A 571 2.97 -26.47 -11.24
CA ASP A 571 2.70 -27.38 -12.36
C ASP A 571 1.35 -28.12 -12.26
N SER A 572 0.50 -27.76 -11.28
CA SER A 572 -0.87 -28.28 -11.17
C SER A 572 -1.76 -27.82 -12.33
N GLN A 573 -2.86 -28.56 -12.56
CA GLN A 573 -3.84 -28.22 -13.58
C GLN A 573 -4.41 -26.79 -13.35
N GLY A 574 -4.20 -25.90 -14.32
CA GLY A 574 -4.57 -24.48 -14.23
C GLY A 574 -3.40 -23.54 -13.93
N GLY A 575 -2.24 -24.05 -13.50
CA GLY A 575 -0.97 -23.33 -13.37
C GLY A 575 -0.89 -22.28 -12.25
N GLN A 576 -2.01 -21.68 -11.86
CA GLN A 576 -2.10 -20.65 -10.82
C GLN A 576 -3.34 -20.87 -9.95
N ASN A 577 -3.15 -20.80 -8.63
CA ASN A 577 -4.22 -20.86 -7.63
C ASN A 577 -4.25 -19.55 -6.84
N ILE A 578 -5.45 -19.04 -6.56
CA ILE A 578 -5.67 -17.69 -6.00
C ILE A 578 -6.56 -17.78 -4.75
N VAL A 579 -6.14 -17.14 -3.67
CA VAL A 579 -6.97 -16.87 -2.47
C VAL A 579 -7.21 -15.36 -2.39
N GLY A 580 -8.48 -14.94 -2.30
CA GLY A 580 -8.84 -13.53 -2.15
C GLY A 580 -8.50 -13.02 -0.74
N LEU A 581 -7.84 -11.87 -0.65
CA LEU A 581 -7.45 -11.25 0.61
C LEU A 581 -8.20 -9.92 0.76
N SER A 582 -8.66 -9.59 1.95
CA SER A 582 -9.25 -8.28 2.25
C SER A 582 -8.89 -7.80 3.66
N GLY A 583 -8.82 -6.49 3.85
CA GLY A 583 -8.60 -5.82 5.13
C GLY A 583 -8.92 -4.33 4.99
N THR A 584 -8.90 -3.57 6.08
CA THR A 584 -9.19 -2.13 6.08
C THR A 584 -8.09 -1.38 6.83
N GLY A 585 -7.45 -0.40 6.18
CA GLY A 585 -6.52 0.51 6.84
C GLY A 585 -7.23 1.61 7.62
N ASN A 586 -6.82 1.94 8.84
CA ASN A 586 -7.30 3.10 9.59
C ASN A 586 -6.17 4.03 10.08
N SER A 587 -6.51 5.31 10.27
CA SER A 587 -5.60 6.41 10.64
C SER A 587 -5.80 6.83 12.10
N THR A 588 -7.00 6.60 12.65
CA THR A 588 -7.36 6.68 14.06
C THR A 588 -8.57 5.76 14.29
N THR A 589 -8.84 5.36 15.53
CA THR A 589 -10.00 4.53 15.86
C THR A 589 -11.32 5.28 15.77
N GLN A 590 -12.02 5.14 14.64
CA GLN A 590 -13.44 5.50 14.58
C GLN A 590 -14.27 4.36 15.17
N LEU A 591 -14.83 4.60 16.36
CA LEU A 591 -15.72 3.63 16.99
C LEU A 591 -17.01 3.44 16.17
N PRO A 592 -17.64 2.25 16.24
CA PRO A 592 -19.00 2.06 15.74
C PRO A 592 -19.96 3.10 16.32
N SER A 593 -20.87 3.64 15.50
CA SER A 593 -21.78 4.72 15.92
C SER A 593 -22.80 4.30 17.00
N ASN A 594 -22.96 3.01 17.26
CA ASN A 594 -23.97 2.44 18.17
C ASN A 594 -23.33 1.48 19.20
N LEU A 595 -22.58 2.02 20.16
CA LEU A 595 -22.01 1.21 21.25
C LEU A 595 -23.07 0.83 22.30
N THR A 596 -22.93 -0.38 22.87
CA THR A 596 -23.78 -0.84 23.98
C THR A 596 -23.13 -0.53 25.33
N SER A 597 -23.84 0.17 26.21
CA SER A 597 -23.32 0.46 27.56
C SER A 597 -23.15 -0.82 28.39
N SER A 598 -22.02 -0.90 29.08
CA SER A 598 -21.65 -1.96 30.03
C SER A 598 -21.08 -1.34 31.30
N GLY A 599 -21.28 -2.02 32.43
CA GLY A 599 -20.49 -1.77 33.64
C GLY A 599 -19.06 -2.34 33.52
N PRO A 600 -18.28 -2.33 34.62
CA PRO A 600 -16.94 -2.91 34.61
C PRO A 600 -16.97 -4.39 34.24
N ILE A 601 -15.91 -4.85 33.59
CA ILE A 601 -15.75 -6.24 33.14
C ILE A 601 -14.60 -6.89 33.89
N VAL A 602 -14.83 -8.10 34.43
CA VAL A 602 -13.81 -8.92 35.08
C VAL A 602 -13.72 -10.27 34.37
N ILE A 603 -12.55 -10.58 33.85
CA ILE A 603 -12.19 -11.87 33.25
C ILE A 603 -11.22 -12.57 34.21
N ASP A 604 -11.64 -13.70 34.77
CA ASP A 604 -10.89 -14.40 35.83
C ASP A 604 -10.74 -15.89 35.48
N GLY A 605 -9.55 -16.28 35.02
CA GLY A 605 -9.22 -17.65 34.61
C GLY A 605 -9.92 -18.14 33.34
N GLN A 606 -10.56 -17.24 32.58
CA GLN A 606 -11.26 -17.55 31.34
C GLN A 606 -10.33 -17.53 30.12
N GLN A 607 -10.74 -18.23 29.06
CA GLN A 607 -10.03 -18.24 27.78
C GLN A 607 -10.97 -17.96 26.60
N GLY A 608 -10.45 -17.34 25.53
CA GLY A 608 -11.19 -17.15 24.27
C GLY A 608 -12.29 -16.09 24.33
N VAL A 609 -12.14 -15.09 25.21
CA VAL A 609 -13.15 -14.04 25.41
C VAL A 609 -12.94 -12.90 24.42
N VAL A 610 -14.02 -12.39 23.83
CA VAL A 610 -14.01 -11.20 22.97
C VAL A 610 -14.92 -10.13 23.57
N ILE A 611 -14.36 -8.95 23.83
CA ILE A 611 -15.07 -7.73 24.23
C ILE A 611 -15.13 -6.83 23.00
N SER A 612 -16.31 -6.53 22.48
CA SER A 612 -16.46 -5.74 21.25
C SER A 612 -17.73 -4.89 21.22
N GLY A 613 -17.64 -3.66 20.72
CA GLY A 613 -18.79 -2.78 20.50
C GLY A 613 -19.43 -2.23 21.78
N LEU A 614 -18.66 -2.10 22.87
CA LEU A 614 -19.18 -1.66 24.17
C LEU A 614 -18.75 -0.24 24.54
N ARG A 615 -19.53 0.40 25.41
CA ARG A 615 -19.12 1.56 26.20
C ARG A 615 -18.99 1.11 27.66
N ILE A 616 -17.77 1.07 28.19
CA ILE A 616 -17.43 0.49 29.49
C ILE A 616 -16.96 1.61 30.41
N THR A 617 -17.62 1.77 31.57
CA THR A 617 -17.30 2.81 32.55
C THR A 617 -17.20 2.24 33.95
N ASN A 618 -16.26 2.72 34.76
CA ASN A 618 -16.18 2.39 36.18
C ASN A 618 -15.57 3.55 37.00
N PRO A 619 -16.36 4.50 37.49
CA PRO A 619 -15.85 5.66 38.23
C PRO A 619 -15.08 5.33 39.52
N ASP A 620 -15.25 4.13 40.08
CA ASP A 620 -14.69 3.74 41.37
C ASP A 620 -13.53 2.74 41.25
N GLY A 621 -13.06 2.42 40.04
CA GLY A 621 -11.96 1.48 39.83
C GLY A 621 -11.62 1.22 38.36
N ASN A 622 -11.05 0.05 38.08
CA ASN A 622 -10.64 -0.32 36.73
C ASN A 622 -11.87 -0.61 35.84
N CYS A 623 -11.83 -0.22 34.57
CA CYS A 623 -12.93 -0.53 33.65
C CYS A 623 -12.92 -2.01 33.21
N ILE A 624 -11.73 -2.57 32.97
CA ILE A 624 -11.55 -3.99 32.62
C ILE A 624 -10.42 -4.59 33.47
N ASP A 625 -10.71 -5.68 34.18
CA ASP A 625 -9.71 -6.51 34.87
C ASP A 625 -9.59 -7.89 34.20
N ILE A 626 -8.38 -8.29 33.81
CA ILE A 626 -8.07 -9.63 33.28
C ILE A 626 -7.06 -10.28 34.21
N ARG A 627 -7.39 -11.43 34.78
CA ARG A 627 -6.57 -12.08 35.82
C ARG A 627 -6.77 -13.60 35.87
N GLY A 628 -6.10 -14.23 36.82
CA GLY A 628 -6.29 -15.66 37.12
C GLY A 628 -5.74 -16.61 36.06
N GLY A 629 -4.73 -16.20 35.28
CA GLY A 629 -4.19 -17.03 34.20
C GLY A 629 -5.03 -16.98 32.92
N SER A 630 -5.82 -15.93 32.73
CA SER A 630 -6.65 -15.76 31.53
C SER A 630 -5.82 -15.70 30.25
N SER A 631 -6.39 -16.19 29.15
CA SER A 631 -5.68 -16.20 27.87
C SER A 631 -6.55 -16.16 26.62
N ASN A 632 -5.96 -15.76 25.49
CA ASN A 632 -6.66 -15.62 24.21
C ASN A 632 -7.85 -14.65 24.32
N ILE A 633 -7.57 -13.43 24.79
CA ILE A 633 -8.58 -12.40 25.02
C ILE A 633 -8.44 -11.32 23.94
N ILE A 634 -9.55 -10.88 23.35
CA ILE A 634 -9.59 -9.78 22.39
C ILE A 634 -10.47 -8.67 22.96
N ILE A 635 -9.97 -7.44 22.97
CA ILE A 635 -10.71 -6.23 23.35
C ILE A 635 -10.66 -5.29 22.16
N GLU A 636 -11.82 -5.02 21.55
CA GLU A 636 -11.86 -4.23 20.33
C GLU A 636 -13.08 -3.33 20.16
N ASN A 637 -12.96 -2.33 19.28
CA ASN A 637 -14.08 -1.51 18.81
C ASN A 637 -14.95 -0.94 19.95
N SER A 638 -14.35 -0.65 21.10
CA SER A 638 -15.05 -0.26 22.33
C SER A 638 -14.54 1.06 22.87
N GLU A 639 -15.45 1.77 23.53
CA GLU A 639 -15.15 2.95 24.33
C GLU A 639 -14.95 2.52 25.78
N ILE A 640 -13.82 2.86 26.37
CA ILE A 640 -13.44 2.48 27.73
C ILE A 640 -13.11 3.78 28.48
N GLY A 641 -13.89 4.11 29.49
CA GLY A 641 -13.77 5.38 30.18
C GLY A 641 -15.09 6.12 30.37
N PRO A 642 -15.25 6.90 31.46
CA PRO A 642 -14.23 7.19 32.48
C PRO A 642 -14.01 6.03 33.46
N CYS A 643 -12.78 5.93 33.99
CA CYS A 643 -12.36 4.90 34.96
C CYS A 643 -11.69 5.55 36.18
N GLY A 644 -12.10 5.14 37.39
CA GLY A 644 -11.50 5.61 38.65
C GLY A 644 -10.10 5.04 38.93
N GLY A 645 -9.70 4.01 38.18
CA GLY A 645 -8.35 3.46 38.14
C GLY A 645 -7.86 3.33 36.69
N LYS A 646 -7.39 2.15 36.31
CA LYS A 646 -6.91 1.82 34.96
C LYS A 646 -8.04 1.64 33.96
N GLY A 647 -7.78 1.94 32.69
CA GLY A 647 -8.67 1.54 31.60
C GLY A 647 -8.76 0.01 31.50
N ILE A 648 -7.61 -0.63 31.30
CA ILE A 648 -7.47 -2.09 31.18
C ILE A 648 -6.31 -2.57 32.04
N TYR A 649 -6.57 -3.47 32.98
CA TYR A 649 -5.56 -4.08 33.84
C TYR A 649 -5.41 -5.58 33.57
N ILE A 650 -4.23 -5.98 33.11
CA ILE A 650 -3.93 -7.35 32.66
C ILE A 650 -2.90 -7.99 33.60
N ILE A 651 -3.33 -8.94 34.43
CA ILE A 651 -2.51 -9.52 35.49
C ILE A 651 -2.27 -11.00 35.20
N GLN A 652 -1.01 -11.44 35.19
CA GLN A 652 -0.63 -12.85 35.08
C GLN A 652 -1.39 -13.60 33.97
N SER A 653 -1.53 -12.98 32.81
CA SER A 653 -2.36 -13.46 31.69
C SER A 653 -1.53 -13.50 30.41
N THR A 654 -2.00 -14.23 29.40
CA THR A 654 -1.22 -14.45 28.17
C THR A 654 -2.06 -14.35 26.90
N ASN A 655 -1.49 -13.82 25.83
CA ASN A 655 -2.19 -13.68 24.54
C ASN A 655 -3.44 -12.80 24.66
N VAL A 656 -3.23 -11.53 24.97
CA VAL A 656 -4.29 -10.51 25.03
C VAL A 656 -4.04 -9.48 23.94
N ASP A 657 -5.04 -9.26 23.10
CA ASP A 657 -5.04 -8.30 22.01
C ASP A 657 -6.01 -7.16 22.32
N VAL A 658 -5.48 -5.96 22.54
CA VAL A 658 -6.23 -4.73 22.79
C VAL A 658 -6.09 -3.86 21.56
N ARG A 659 -7.16 -3.77 20.76
CA ARG A 659 -7.08 -3.07 19.49
C ARG A 659 -8.31 -2.30 19.10
N ASN A 660 -8.15 -1.24 18.36
CA ASN A 660 -9.26 -0.48 17.81
C ASN A 660 -10.21 0.13 18.87
N ASN A 661 -9.71 0.48 20.06
CA ASN A 661 -10.51 1.08 21.13
C ASN A 661 -10.30 2.59 21.24
N VAL A 662 -11.21 3.26 21.95
CA VAL A 662 -10.99 4.58 22.54
C VAL A 662 -10.96 4.41 24.05
N ILE A 663 -9.79 4.60 24.65
CA ILE A 663 -9.57 4.55 26.10
C ILE A 663 -9.40 5.99 26.56
N ARG A 664 -10.25 6.47 27.45
CA ARG A 664 -10.21 7.87 27.88
C ARG A 664 -10.52 8.04 29.35
N ASP A 665 -9.99 9.12 29.92
CA ASP A 665 -10.36 9.59 31.25
C ASP A 665 -10.19 8.49 32.32
N ALA A 666 -9.11 7.71 32.20
CA ALA A 666 -8.67 6.79 33.23
C ALA A 666 -7.74 7.56 34.19
N VAL A 667 -8.01 7.48 35.49
CA VAL A 667 -7.21 8.19 36.51
C VAL A 667 -5.75 7.69 36.51
N GLU A 668 -5.53 6.42 36.19
CA GLU A 668 -4.21 5.79 36.13
C GLU A 668 -3.81 5.49 34.66
N GLU A 669 -3.28 4.30 34.35
CA GLU A 669 -2.87 3.95 32.99
C GLU A 669 -4.07 3.61 32.08
N GLY A 670 -3.98 3.97 30.80
CA GLY A 670 -4.91 3.49 29.79
C GLY A 670 -4.88 1.97 29.70
N VAL A 671 -3.68 1.40 29.61
CA VAL A 671 -3.43 -0.04 29.73
C VAL A 671 -2.29 -0.28 30.71
N MET A 672 -2.43 -1.27 31.58
CA MET A 672 -1.31 -1.81 32.36
C MET A 672 -1.30 -3.33 32.24
N SER A 673 -0.13 -3.90 31.98
CA SER A 673 0.08 -5.34 32.07
C SER A 673 1.12 -5.67 33.14
N TYR A 674 0.79 -6.59 34.04
CA TYR A 674 1.61 -7.02 35.16
C TYR A 674 1.84 -8.54 35.10
N GLU A 675 3.10 -8.96 35.04
CA GLU A 675 3.55 -10.36 34.92
C GLU A 675 2.83 -11.14 33.81
N SER A 676 2.52 -10.45 32.73
CA SER A 676 1.82 -10.98 31.57
C SER A 676 2.76 -11.12 30.37
N SER A 677 2.39 -11.92 29.38
CA SER A 677 3.19 -12.14 28.17
C SER A 677 2.33 -12.27 26.91
N SER A 678 2.88 -11.98 25.74
CA SER A 678 2.11 -11.94 24.48
C SER A 678 0.95 -10.95 24.56
N ILE A 679 1.26 -9.70 24.90
CA ILE A 679 0.29 -8.61 24.99
C ILE A 679 0.48 -7.69 23.80
N ALA A 680 -0.56 -7.52 23.01
CA ALA A 680 -0.57 -6.58 21.89
C ALA A 680 -1.54 -5.44 22.20
N VAL A 681 -1.03 -4.21 22.19
CA VAL A 681 -1.82 -2.99 22.30
C VAL A 681 -1.62 -2.23 21.00
N ASP A 682 -2.60 -2.34 20.12
CA ASP A 682 -2.47 -1.94 18.72
C ASP A 682 -3.60 -1.00 18.33
N SER A 683 -3.31 0.08 17.63
CA SER A 683 -4.36 0.84 16.98
C SER A 683 -5.45 1.40 17.92
N ASN A 684 -5.08 1.88 19.12
CA ASN A 684 -6.03 2.51 20.04
C ASN A 684 -5.85 4.02 20.08
N ILE A 685 -6.92 4.75 20.42
CA ILE A 685 -6.85 6.13 20.91
C ILE A 685 -6.82 6.05 22.44
N ILE A 686 -5.83 6.68 23.07
CA ILE A 686 -5.67 6.74 24.51
C ILE A 686 -5.54 8.20 24.94
N GLU A 687 -6.51 8.74 25.66
CA GLU A 687 -6.55 10.18 25.99
C GLU A 687 -6.80 10.45 27.47
N ASN A 688 -6.19 11.50 28.01
CA ASN A 688 -6.41 11.96 29.39
C ASN A 688 -6.15 10.85 30.42
N VAL A 689 -4.91 10.33 30.41
CA VAL A 689 -4.47 9.23 31.28
C VAL A 689 -3.17 9.59 31.99
N GLN A 690 -2.86 8.89 33.08
CA GLN A 690 -1.57 9.02 33.75
C GLN A 690 -0.42 8.50 32.90
N SER A 691 -0.62 7.36 32.24
CA SER A 691 0.32 6.78 31.26
C SER A 691 -0.46 6.07 30.15
N GLY A 692 0.10 6.01 28.93
CA GLY A 692 -0.51 5.30 27.81
C GLY A 692 -0.54 3.79 28.03
N TYR A 693 0.64 3.16 28.03
CA TYR A 693 0.80 1.74 28.36
C TYR A 693 2.01 1.49 29.28
N GLU A 694 1.77 0.86 30.43
CA GLU A 694 2.83 0.33 31.29
C GLU A 694 2.96 -1.21 31.16
N MET A 695 4.18 -1.63 30.80
CA MET A 695 4.59 -3.02 30.58
C MET A 695 5.45 -3.50 31.74
N TRP A 696 4.87 -4.18 32.72
CA TRP A 696 5.60 -4.76 33.85
C TRP A 696 5.68 -6.28 33.74
N THR A 697 6.88 -6.84 33.56
CA THR A 697 7.05 -8.30 33.53
C THR A 697 8.47 -8.72 33.90
N THR A 698 8.62 -9.78 34.68
CA THR A 698 9.91 -10.43 34.93
C THR A 698 10.07 -11.76 34.18
N ASN A 699 8.96 -12.34 33.73
CA ASN A 699 8.90 -13.61 33.00
C ASN A 699 9.29 -13.49 31.52
N GLY A 700 9.30 -12.27 30.99
CA GLY A 700 9.60 -11.99 29.59
C GLY A 700 8.47 -12.41 28.62
N GLY A 701 8.58 -11.99 27.36
CA GLY A 701 7.61 -12.32 26.31
C GLY A 701 7.39 -11.20 25.30
N ASN A 702 6.58 -11.50 24.29
CA ASN A 702 6.23 -10.54 23.24
C ASN A 702 5.31 -9.46 23.82
N LEU A 703 5.68 -8.20 23.68
CA LEU A 703 4.92 -7.05 24.15
C LEU A 703 4.95 -5.97 23.08
N SER A 704 3.80 -5.56 22.57
CA SER A 704 3.75 -4.56 21.52
C SER A 704 2.84 -3.39 21.88
N PHE A 705 3.35 -2.18 21.66
CA PHE A 705 2.57 -0.95 21.64
C PHE A 705 2.74 -0.30 20.27
N THR A 706 1.80 -0.56 19.37
CA THR A 706 1.96 -0.23 17.97
C THR A 706 0.83 0.65 17.48
N ASN A 707 1.19 1.74 16.80
CA ASN A 707 0.27 2.55 16.01
C ASN A 707 -0.86 3.15 16.83
N ASN A 708 -0.64 3.33 18.13
CA ASN A 708 -1.60 3.99 18.98
C ASN A 708 -1.48 5.50 18.83
N TYR A 709 -2.59 6.17 19.04
CA TYR A 709 -2.64 7.61 19.22
C TYR A 709 -2.81 7.88 20.71
N VAL A 710 -1.85 8.58 21.31
CA VAL A 710 -1.86 8.91 22.74
C VAL A 710 -1.88 10.42 22.92
N LYS A 711 -2.83 10.93 23.70
CA LYS A 711 -2.98 12.36 23.94
C LYS A 711 -3.10 12.67 25.42
N ASN A 712 -2.46 13.76 25.81
CA ASN A 712 -2.58 14.35 27.14
C ASN A 712 -2.19 13.38 28.27
N VAL A 713 -0.94 12.93 28.25
CA VAL A 713 -0.38 12.14 29.36
C VAL A 713 -0.04 13.09 30.50
N SER A 714 -0.59 12.85 31.69
CA SER A 714 -0.40 13.73 32.84
C SER A 714 -0.23 12.94 34.13
N ARG A 715 0.99 12.94 34.67
CA ARG A 715 1.30 12.25 35.92
C ARG A 715 0.69 12.98 37.12
N ASP A 716 0.38 12.23 38.18
CA ASP A 716 0.08 12.82 39.48
C ASP A 716 1.35 13.51 40.06
N GLN A 717 1.20 14.77 40.43
CA GLN A 717 2.27 15.60 41.01
C GLN A 717 2.42 15.43 42.52
N SER A 718 1.61 14.59 43.17
CA SER A 718 1.67 14.32 44.60
C SER A 718 2.95 13.60 45.08
N GLY A 719 3.82 13.17 44.16
CA GLY A 719 5.10 12.54 44.45
C GLY A 719 5.01 11.06 44.84
N ASN A 720 3.83 10.46 44.74
CA ASN A 720 3.56 9.07 45.09
C ASN A 720 3.12 8.29 43.82
N GLY A 721 4.06 7.92 42.96
CA GLY A 721 3.77 7.03 41.83
C GLY A 721 4.82 7.08 40.72
N GLY A 722 5.16 5.91 40.17
CA GLY A 722 5.75 5.82 38.83
C GLY A 722 4.73 6.22 37.75
N GLY A 723 5.16 6.34 36.50
CA GLY A 723 4.29 6.69 35.37
C GLY A 723 4.49 8.13 34.88
N GLY A 724 3.53 8.61 34.07
CA GLY A 724 3.70 9.85 33.29
C GLY A 724 4.30 9.60 31.92
N ASN A 725 4.19 8.38 31.38
CA ASN A 725 4.82 8.02 30.12
C ASN A 725 3.80 7.70 29.05
N ILE A 726 4.12 7.96 27.78
CA ILE A 726 3.34 7.37 26.68
C ILE A 726 3.52 5.85 26.74
N VAL A 727 4.76 5.39 26.90
CA VAL A 727 5.08 3.99 27.17
C VAL A 727 6.11 3.88 28.29
N GLN A 728 5.84 3.02 29.27
CA GLN A 728 6.80 2.63 30.28
C GLN A 728 7.06 1.12 30.20
N MET A 729 8.33 0.73 30.05
CA MET A 729 8.75 -0.66 30.15
C MET A 729 9.49 -0.87 31.46
N VAL A 730 9.07 -1.86 32.23
CA VAL A 730 9.62 -2.14 33.54
C VAL A 730 9.98 -3.62 33.62
N TYR A 731 11.28 -3.88 33.68
CA TYR A 731 11.86 -5.23 33.70
C TYR A 731 11.58 -6.11 32.47
N ALA A 732 10.97 -5.59 31.40
CA ALA A 732 10.59 -6.36 30.23
C ALA A 732 11.79 -7.11 29.62
N ARG A 733 11.62 -8.41 29.30
CA ARG A 733 12.71 -9.27 28.79
C ARG A 733 12.28 -10.11 27.59
N GLY A 734 13.24 -10.36 26.70
CA GLY A 734 13.07 -11.34 25.62
C GLY A 734 12.85 -10.71 24.24
N PRO A 735 12.60 -11.55 23.23
CA PRO A 735 12.31 -11.10 21.87
C PRO A 735 10.90 -10.50 21.76
N GLY A 736 10.59 -9.89 20.63
CA GLY A 736 9.23 -9.47 20.27
C GLY A 736 8.70 -8.25 21.02
N ILE A 737 9.58 -7.45 21.63
CA ILE A 737 9.19 -6.21 22.33
C ILE A 737 9.28 -5.02 21.37
N ARG A 738 8.15 -4.38 21.07
CA ARG A 738 8.02 -3.35 20.03
C ARG A 738 7.22 -2.13 20.50
N VAL A 739 7.76 -0.94 20.26
CA VAL A 739 7.02 0.33 20.38
C VAL A 739 7.20 1.09 19.07
N THR A 740 6.27 0.93 18.15
CA THR A 740 6.46 1.42 16.78
C THR A 740 5.29 2.19 16.22
N ASN A 741 5.60 3.20 15.41
CA ASN A 741 4.67 4.02 14.63
C ASN A 741 3.53 4.67 15.45
N ASN A 742 3.76 4.91 16.74
CA ASN A 742 2.78 5.60 17.58
C ASN A 742 2.84 7.10 17.34
N ILE A 743 1.70 7.76 17.53
CA ILE A 743 1.59 9.21 17.58
C ILE A 743 1.27 9.60 19.03
N GLY A 744 1.98 10.60 19.54
CA GLY A 744 1.89 11.00 20.93
C GLY A 744 1.90 12.51 21.06
N ILE A 745 0.92 13.06 21.76
CA ILE A 745 0.77 14.51 21.91
C ILE A 745 0.55 14.86 23.36
N ASN A 746 1.46 15.64 23.91
CA ASN A 746 1.24 16.33 25.16
C ASN A 746 1.01 17.81 24.90
N ILE A 747 -0.02 18.34 25.54
CA ILE A 747 -0.52 19.69 25.38
C ILE A 747 0.22 20.58 26.38
N LEU A 748 0.84 21.64 25.88
CA LEU A 748 1.56 22.60 26.71
C LEU A 748 0.62 23.22 27.75
N GLY A 749 0.98 23.10 29.03
CA GLY A 749 0.22 23.66 30.15
C GLY A 749 -0.90 22.77 30.69
N GLU A 750 -1.27 21.69 30.00
CA GLU A 750 -2.27 20.72 30.47
C GLU A 750 -1.64 19.37 30.82
N SER A 751 -0.73 18.90 29.97
CA SER A 751 -0.05 17.62 30.15
C SER A 751 1.14 17.75 31.11
N TYR A 752 1.43 16.65 31.80
CA TYR A 752 2.61 16.52 32.66
C TYR A 752 3.28 15.15 32.48
N PRO A 753 3.88 14.88 31.30
CA PRO A 753 4.70 13.69 31.12
C PRO A 753 6.00 13.77 31.93
N GLU A 754 6.45 12.61 32.43
CA GLU A 754 7.83 12.37 32.82
C GLU A 754 8.65 12.16 31.54
N ASP A 755 8.75 10.93 31.03
CA ASP A 755 9.39 10.65 29.75
C ASP A 755 8.35 10.28 28.70
N LEU A 756 8.60 10.56 27.42
CA LEU A 756 7.75 10.02 26.35
C LEU A 756 7.82 8.49 26.34
N ILE A 757 9.03 7.93 26.33
CA ILE A 757 9.26 6.49 26.48
C ILE A 757 10.35 6.25 27.52
N ASN A 758 10.05 5.45 28.54
CA ASN A 758 11.04 4.99 29.51
C ASN A 758 11.28 3.47 29.41
N VAL A 759 12.54 3.08 29.21
CA VAL A 759 12.98 1.67 29.17
C VAL A 759 13.77 1.31 30.43
N TYR A 760 13.05 1.04 31.50
CA TYR A 760 13.60 0.75 32.82
C TYR A 760 13.97 -0.73 32.98
N ARG A 761 15.26 -1.01 33.24
CA ARG A 761 15.82 -2.34 33.52
C ARG A 761 15.38 -3.45 32.55
N SER A 762 15.10 -3.09 31.31
CA SER A 762 14.53 -3.98 30.30
C SER A 762 15.60 -4.49 29.32
N ASN A 763 15.43 -5.71 28.80
CA ASN A 763 16.44 -6.41 28.02
C ASN A 763 15.82 -7.07 26.78
N GLY A 764 16.23 -6.60 25.60
CA GLY A 764 16.02 -7.36 24.37
C GLY A 764 17.00 -8.52 24.25
N THR A 765 17.07 -9.13 23.08
CA THR A 765 18.07 -10.15 22.76
C THR A 765 19.01 -9.64 21.67
N ALA A 766 20.19 -10.26 21.51
CA ALA A 766 21.12 -9.90 20.45
C ALA A 766 20.53 -10.09 19.04
N SER A 767 19.66 -11.08 18.86
CA SER A 767 18.98 -11.38 17.60
C SER A 767 17.69 -10.58 17.40
N ASP A 768 17.07 -10.10 18.47
CA ASP A 768 15.83 -9.32 18.45
C ASP A 768 15.85 -8.31 19.61
N PRO A 769 16.49 -7.15 19.41
CA PRO A 769 16.52 -6.06 20.37
C PRO A 769 15.12 -5.50 20.65
N ILE A 770 14.93 -4.84 21.80
CA ILE A 770 13.75 -3.99 22.00
C ILE A 770 13.79 -2.90 20.94
N LEU A 771 12.73 -2.79 20.12
CA LEU A 771 12.70 -1.83 19.01
C LEU A 771 11.70 -0.70 19.28
N ILE A 772 12.20 0.52 19.31
CA ILE A 772 11.45 1.77 19.40
C ILE A 772 11.63 2.51 18.07
N SER A 773 10.65 2.46 17.17
CA SER A 773 10.84 2.96 15.81
C SER A 773 9.64 3.65 15.17
N GLY A 774 9.90 4.70 14.40
CA GLY A 774 8.86 5.36 13.60
C GLY A 774 7.83 6.17 14.41
N ASN A 775 8.06 6.38 15.71
CA ASN A 775 7.13 7.11 16.56
C ASN A 775 7.23 8.62 16.29
N LYS A 776 6.10 9.33 16.29
CA LYS A 776 6.02 10.79 16.12
C LYS A 776 5.44 11.40 17.40
N PHE A 777 6.28 12.08 18.18
CA PHE A 777 5.86 12.66 19.45
C PHE A 777 6.05 14.16 19.52
N LEU A 778 5.05 14.84 20.07
CA LEU A 778 5.02 16.27 20.35
C LEU A 778 4.85 16.50 21.85
N GLY A 779 5.74 17.31 22.42
CA GLY A 779 5.64 17.79 23.80
C GLY A 779 6.17 16.79 24.83
N GLY A 780 7.35 17.04 25.36
CA GLY A 780 7.83 16.44 26.60
C GLY A 780 8.07 17.52 27.66
N GLY A 781 8.09 17.13 28.93
CA GLY A 781 8.01 18.07 30.05
C GLY A 781 6.56 18.50 30.36
N PRO A 782 6.32 19.24 31.45
CA PRO A 782 7.25 20.15 32.11
C PRO A 782 7.99 19.52 33.30
N SER A 783 7.99 18.19 33.43
CA SER A 783 8.80 17.53 34.44
C SER A 783 10.25 18.03 34.45
N PRO A 784 10.84 18.30 35.64
CA PRO A 784 12.22 18.76 35.76
C PRO A 784 13.26 17.66 35.44
N SER A 785 12.86 16.39 35.45
CA SER A 785 13.71 15.23 35.14
C SER A 785 13.33 14.54 33.84
N GLY A 786 12.14 14.81 33.34
CA GLY A 786 11.52 14.11 32.21
C GLY A 786 11.88 14.67 30.83
N GLY A 787 11.91 13.79 29.83
CA GLY A 787 12.23 14.16 28.46
C GLY A 787 11.63 13.23 27.40
N GLY A 788 12.37 13.00 26.33
CA GLY A 788 11.90 12.20 25.20
C GLY A 788 12.03 10.69 25.43
N ILE A 789 12.98 10.05 24.76
CA ILE A 789 13.16 8.58 24.83
C ILE A 789 14.41 8.25 25.64
N ILE A 790 14.25 7.50 26.73
CA ILE A 790 15.36 7.00 27.55
C ILE A 790 15.53 5.49 27.41
N LEU A 791 16.73 5.11 26.96
CA LEU A 791 17.20 3.73 26.89
C LEU A 791 18.07 3.41 28.11
N GLY A 792 17.94 2.18 28.61
CA GLY A 792 18.81 1.65 29.66
C GLY A 792 18.66 2.33 31.01
N ASP A 793 17.46 2.83 31.34
CA ASP A 793 17.21 3.45 32.64
C ASP A 793 17.41 2.41 33.77
N GLN A 794 18.29 2.76 34.72
CA GLN A 794 18.81 1.87 35.75
C GLN A 794 19.41 0.54 35.23
N GLY A 795 19.85 0.50 33.97
CA GLY A 795 20.44 -0.66 33.30
C GLY A 795 19.54 -1.27 32.21
N GLY A 796 19.95 -2.41 31.67
CA GLY A 796 19.26 -3.08 30.54
C GLY A 796 20.23 -3.44 29.42
N SER A 797 19.71 -4.06 28.35
CA SER A 797 20.53 -4.38 27.18
C SER A 797 19.75 -4.62 25.90
N TYR A 798 20.42 -4.48 24.76
CA TYR A 798 19.87 -4.74 23.41
C TYR A 798 18.59 -3.95 23.16
N GLN A 799 18.73 -2.62 23.12
CA GLN A 799 17.65 -1.68 22.88
C GLN A 799 17.99 -0.79 21.69
N ILE A 800 17.04 -0.53 20.80
CA ILE A 800 17.24 0.30 19.62
C ILE A 800 16.13 1.35 19.56
N ALA A 801 16.52 2.63 19.47
CA ALA A 801 15.64 3.72 19.08
C ALA A 801 16.03 4.23 17.69
N GLU A 802 15.13 4.14 16.72
CA GLU A 802 15.41 4.59 15.35
C GLU A 802 14.25 5.21 14.59
N ASN A 803 14.54 6.10 13.64
CA ASN A 803 13.55 6.70 12.75
C ASN A 803 12.37 7.37 13.48
N ASN A 804 12.55 7.78 14.73
CA ASN A 804 11.53 8.50 15.49
C ASN A 804 11.65 10.01 15.25
N ILE A 805 10.53 10.71 15.32
CA ILE A 805 10.44 12.17 15.26
C ILE A 805 9.96 12.67 16.61
N LEU A 806 10.78 13.49 17.25
CA LEU A 806 10.44 14.15 18.51
C LEU A 806 10.42 15.66 18.30
N VAL A 807 9.32 16.31 18.67
CA VAL A 807 9.17 17.77 18.63
C VAL A 807 8.93 18.26 20.05
N ASN A 808 9.76 19.20 20.52
CA ASN A 808 9.72 19.74 21.87
C ASN A 808 9.74 18.69 23.00
N PRO A 809 10.67 17.72 23.00
CA PRO A 809 10.60 16.53 23.87
C PRO A 809 10.93 16.75 25.35
N GLY A 810 10.93 17.97 25.90
CA GLY A 810 11.25 18.16 27.32
C GLY A 810 12.74 18.41 27.58
N GLN A 811 13.25 17.96 28.73
CA GLN A 811 14.62 18.29 29.19
C GLN A 811 15.72 17.68 28.32
N TYR A 812 15.43 16.53 27.71
CA TYR A 812 16.32 15.84 26.78
C TYR A 812 15.52 15.28 25.61
N GLY A 813 16.17 15.12 24.45
CA GLY A 813 15.55 14.49 23.28
C GLY A 813 15.57 12.98 23.36
N MET A 814 16.77 12.40 23.38
CA MET A 814 16.97 10.96 23.58
C MET A 814 18.22 10.71 24.41
N GLN A 815 18.21 9.67 25.24
CA GLN A 815 19.32 9.35 26.12
C GLN A 815 19.55 7.84 26.22
N ILE A 816 20.81 7.42 26.36
CA ILE A 816 21.18 6.11 26.91
C ILE A 816 21.69 6.37 28.33
N ALA A 817 20.90 6.03 29.34
CA ALA A 817 21.24 6.28 30.74
C ALA A 817 22.16 5.21 31.33
N GLY A 818 22.17 4.01 30.75
CA GLY A 818 23.02 2.89 31.17
C GLY A 818 22.81 1.65 30.31
N GLY A 819 23.25 0.51 30.83
CA GLY A 819 23.09 -0.79 30.16
C GLY A 819 24.18 -1.12 29.12
N ASN A 820 23.93 -2.14 28.29
CA ASN A 820 24.87 -2.65 27.29
C ASN A 820 24.19 -2.88 25.92
N ASN A 821 24.90 -2.62 24.81
CA ASN A 821 24.38 -2.86 23.45
C ASN A 821 23.10 -2.08 23.11
N ASN A 822 23.00 -0.84 23.60
CA ASN A 822 21.89 0.07 23.28
C ASN A 822 22.31 0.98 22.11
N THR A 823 21.38 1.27 21.19
CA THR A 823 21.63 2.03 19.95
C THR A 823 20.58 3.12 19.76
N ILE A 824 21.03 4.32 19.40
CA ILE A 824 20.19 5.41 18.91
C ILE A 824 20.69 5.75 17.50
N ARG A 825 19.83 5.69 16.47
CA ARG A 825 20.22 5.99 15.08
C ARG A 825 19.07 6.57 14.26
N ASN A 826 19.37 7.41 13.27
CA ASN A 826 18.39 7.91 12.30
C ASN A 826 17.14 8.60 12.91
N ASN A 827 17.24 9.15 14.12
CA ASN A 827 16.13 9.87 14.74
C ASN A 827 16.21 11.37 14.43
N GLN A 828 15.05 12.02 14.42
CA GLN A 828 14.92 13.46 14.24
C GLN A 828 14.39 14.07 15.54
N ILE A 829 15.09 15.09 16.04
CA ILE A 829 14.77 15.73 17.30
C ILE A 829 14.75 17.23 17.05
N PHE A 830 13.58 17.82 17.19
CA PHE A 830 13.30 19.23 16.99
C PHE A 830 13.03 19.89 18.34
N SER A 831 13.72 21.00 18.59
CA SER A 831 13.56 21.83 19.79
C SER A 831 13.11 23.21 19.35
N ASP A 832 12.12 23.79 20.02
CA ASP A 832 11.80 25.22 19.94
C ASP A 832 12.55 25.97 21.06
N ASP A 833 13.23 27.05 20.67
CA ASP A 833 14.13 27.91 21.47
C ASP A 833 13.36 28.83 22.46
N LYS A 834 12.16 28.41 22.90
CA LYS A 834 11.22 29.22 23.68
C LYS A 834 10.86 28.64 25.05
N ARG A 835 11.68 27.75 25.61
CA ARG A 835 11.52 27.30 27.00
C ARG A 835 12.47 28.00 27.96
#